data_AF-A0A952FL21-F1
#
_entry.id   AF-A0A952FL21-F1
#
_cell.length_a   1.000
_cell.length_b   1.000
_cell.length_c   1.000
_cell.angle_alpha   90.00
_cell.angle_beta   90.00
_cell.angle_gamma   90.00
#
_symmetry.space_group_name_H-M   'P 1'
#
loop_
_entity.id
_entity.type
_entity.pdbx_description
1 polymer ?
#
loop_
_entity_poly.entity_id
_entity_poly.type
_entity_poly.pdbx_seq_one_letter_code
_entity_poly.pdbx_strand_id
1 'polypeptide(L)'
;MDKHHKDMIAALKLASGDEVLVPDYLFEALSNALAKARIIPYSAVTQLKSPIPDYAIVHKGLMPRLPRQVLQALVIHGDLLHANEVFVVFARHAAGTKPSVLDVTRRRHAQPVLDYVKRDTGVRQPRGTGKRAVVVSAFGVGNVGDDAVSFGAREVLYRNGFDDVALVGPNPDYAVIDSADLLVVGGGGLLYDSSFSNVSNYTAPIRYAYERGIPSAVLGVGTQGIRTTLGAAAFKDALSLARLVTVRERSDATLLTETVGLKNVHTTGDLALLLADGPRPVPVRRDPGLAVLSLSHSLESWLAKRDSTIDAYLDETIDALGTGYNKVIGIVHSVDDEAIYERLRQRREIQVVKAVDYDVSAIMDLYGSAGLVVSSRFHGLLFSVMGRTPLVQVCGPTSKSGRALAERFPSLTRAAILLDHANRNMRIGDAIEFVQPVGDDERAAAIGGARDNVDQFAAAFDRRPAVAVEMPAIDLKPAPAVKAPAAKAVAFDAADTPPAAAEPAKNQEIVLPDHVVVRTSDSIQLAVPVDGAEVELQEIEARRWRNSTLACAAKVLKPGDKVVDLDPGFLYFASAFGSLVSKAGSVSVAYEKSKGEPILQQYQALNGQGDGPAIELCDAGDATLLSKACDDATLVRLRLSGQSAKDRADCIRAIRSRSPHVILEAPDLPAVRNAIEAYLGSEIAREGRRIFTFGDSDLVERPIYEIAQLDETTLLLQLEESNHG
;
A
#
# COMPACT_ATOMS: atom_id res chain seq x y z
N MET A 1 -15.21 -9.77 -3.19
CA MET A 1 -14.65 -10.56 -4.32
C MET A 1 -15.67 -10.60 -5.44
N ASP A 2 -15.30 -10.08 -6.60
CA ASP A 2 -16.13 -10.19 -7.81
C ASP A 2 -16.21 -11.66 -8.29
N LYS A 3 -17.15 -11.94 -9.19
CA LYS A 3 -17.38 -13.25 -9.82
C LYS A 3 -16.11 -13.86 -10.42
N HIS A 4 -15.26 -13.07 -11.09
CA HIS A 4 -14.02 -13.57 -11.70
C HIS A 4 -13.05 -14.18 -10.68
N HIS A 5 -12.97 -13.61 -9.48
CA HIS A 5 -12.14 -14.13 -8.39
C HIS A 5 -12.71 -15.42 -7.80
N LYS A 6 -14.04 -15.52 -7.66
CA LYS A 6 -14.70 -16.72 -7.10
C LYS A 6 -14.50 -17.94 -7.99
N ASP A 7 -14.65 -17.77 -9.31
CA ASP A 7 -14.50 -18.86 -10.28
C ASP A 7 -13.05 -19.36 -10.38
N MET A 8 -12.08 -18.43 -10.33
CA MET A 8 -10.66 -18.75 -10.24
C MET A 8 -10.33 -19.54 -8.96
N ILE A 9 -10.81 -19.10 -7.79
CA ILE A 9 -10.57 -19.80 -6.52
C ILE A 9 -11.24 -21.19 -6.55
N ALA A 10 -12.44 -21.29 -7.12
CA ALA A 10 -13.13 -22.57 -7.26
C ALA A 10 -12.30 -23.58 -8.07
N ALA A 11 -11.59 -23.13 -9.10
CA ALA A 11 -10.70 -23.98 -9.90
C ALA A 11 -9.50 -24.55 -9.10
N LEU A 12 -9.15 -23.94 -7.96
CA LEU A 12 -8.02 -24.33 -7.10
C LEU A 12 -8.44 -25.12 -5.85
N LYS A 13 -9.72 -25.38 -5.64
CA LYS A 13 -10.22 -26.05 -4.41
C LYS A 13 -9.67 -27.47 -4.20
N LEU A 14 -9.11 -28.10 -5.24
CA LEU A 14 -8.51 -29.43 -5.17
C LEU A 14 -7.00 -29.41 -4.84
N ALA A 15 -6.36 -28.24 -4.73
CA ALA A 15 -4.91 -28.07 -4.61
C ALA A 15 -4.32 -28.41 -3.22
N SER A 16 -4.86 -29.43 -2.53
CA SER A 16 -4.45 -29.77 -1.16
C SER A 16 -3.08 -30.46 -1.13
N GLY A 17 -2.09 -29.84 -0.47
CA GLY A 17 -0.71 -30.33 -0.40
C GLY A 17 0.20 -29.80 -1.52
N ASP A 18 -0.36 -29.05 -2.45
CA ASP A 18 0.28 -28.55 -3.66
C ASP A 18 0.90 -27.16 -3.48
N GLU A 19 1.88 -26.81 -4.32
CA GLU A 19 2.44 -25.46 -4.44
C GLU A 19 1.63 -24.62 -5.43
N VAL A 20 1.12 -23.48 -4.95
CA VAL A 20 0.30 -22.57 -5.76
C VAL A 20 1.02 -21.23 -5.88
N LEU A 21 1.47 -20.89 -7.09
CA LEU A 21 2.09 -19.60 -7.41
C LEU A 21 1.01 -18.55 -7.68
N VAL A 22 1.05 -17.41 -7.00
CA VAL A 22 -0.03 -16.40 -7.03
C VAL A 22 0.51 -14.96 -7.15
N PRO A 23 -0.26 -14.04 -7.76
CA PRO A 23 0.03 -12.61 -7.69
C PRO A 23 0.20 -12.14 -6.24
N ASP A 24 1.14 -11.23 -6.02
CA ASP A 24 1.55 -10.84 -4.66
C ASP A 24 0.40 -10.28 -3.81
N TYR A 25 -0.50 -9.52 -4.44
CA TYR A 25 -1.68 -8.93 -3.78
C TYR A 25 -2.75 -9.97 -3.40
N LEU A 26 -2.71 -11.18 -3.98
CA LEU A 26 -3.61 -12.28 -3.65
C LEU A 26 -3.03 -13.22 -2.58
N PHE A 27 -1.76 -13.04 -2.18
CA PHE A 27 -1.05 -13.94 -1.29
C PHE A 27 -1.81 -14.20 0.01
N GLU A 28 -2.22 -13.14 0.72
CA GLU A 28 -2.91 -13.27 2.01
C GLU A 28 -4.30 -13.91 1.86
N ALA A 29 -5.08 -13.40 0.91
CA ALA A 29 -6.43 -13.90 0.65
C ALA A 29 -6.42 -15.40 0.31
N LEU A 30 -5.47 -15.85 -0.51
CA LEU A 30 -5.38 -17.25 -0.92
C LEU A 30 -4.70 -18.14 0.12
N SER A 31 -3.77 -17.61 0.92
CA SER A 31 -3.20 -18.34 2.07
C SER A 31 -4.29 -18.74 3.06
N ASN A 32 -5.30 -17.88 3.24
CA ASN A 32 -6.46 -18.18 4.09
C ASN A 32 -7.45 -19.13 3.39
N ALA A 33 -7.76 -18.88 2.11
CA ALA A 33 -8.76 -19.67 1.38
C ALA A 33 -8.29 -21.11 1.05
N LEU A 34 -6.99 -21.31 0.90
CA LEU A 34 -6.36 -22.58 0.52
C LEU A 34 -5.39 -23.04 1.62
N ALA A 35 -5.86 -23.12 2.88
CA ALA A 35 -5.03 -23.41 4.04
C ALA A 35 -4.22 -24.73 4.00
N LYS A 36 -4.55 -25.64 3.08
CA LYS A 36 -3.83 -26.91 2.86
C LYS A 36 -2.78 -26.84 1.74
N ALA A 37 -2.70 -25.73 1.01
CA ALA A 37 -1.75 -25.52 -0.07
C ALA A 37 -0.58 -24.66 0.41
N ARG A 38 0.60 -24.83 -0.20
CA ARG A 38 1.73 -23.93 0.01
C ARG A 38 1.63 -22.79 -1.00
N ILE A 39 1.12 -21.65 -0.56
CA ILE A 39 0.98 -20.45 -1.40
C ILE A 39 2.33 -19.74 -1.50
N ILE A 40 2.74 -19.44 -2.74
CA ILE A 40 3.99 -18.73 -3.05
C ILE A 40 3.65 -17.48 -3.85
N PRO A 41 4.01 -16.27 -3.38
CA PRO A 41 3.82 -15.04 -4.15
C PRO A 41 4.85 -14.94 -5.28
N TYR A 42 4.52 -14.23 -6.36
CA TYR A 42 5.45 -14.00 -7.49
C TYR A 42 6.81 -13.50 -7.03
N SER A 43 6.85 -12.60 -6.06
CA SER A 43 8.10 -12.03 -5.57
C SER A 43 9.01 -13.07 -4.92
N ALA A 44 8.47 -14.21 -4.47
CA ALA A 44 9.22 -15.30 -3.84
C ALA A 44 9.22 -16.59 -4.70
N VAL A 45 9.05 -16.46 -6.02
CA VAL A 45 9.00 -17.58 -6.98
C VAL A 45 10.19 -18.56 -6.88
N THR A 46 11.36 -18.12 -6.44
CA THR A 46 12.53 -19.00 -6.22
C THR A 46 12.38 -19.96 -5.04
N GLN A 47 11.31 -19.82 -4.25
CA GLN A 47 10.97 -20.73 -3.15
C GLN A 47 10.13 -21.92 -3.59
N LEU A 48 9.76 -21.99 -4.87
CA LEU A 48 9.16 -23.18 -5.47
C LEU A 48 10.13 -24.37 -5.39
N LYS A 49 9.60 -25.56 -5.10
CA LYS A 49 10.39 -26.82 -5.08
C LYS A 49 10.69 -27.32 -6.50
N SER A 50 9.87 -26.93 -7.46
CA SER A 50 10.00 -27.29 -8.87
C SER A 50 9.94 -26.04 -9.74
N PRO A 51 10.67 -25.98 -10.88
CA PRO A 51 10.53 -24.89 -11.84
C PRO A 51 9.09 -24.69 -12.35
N ILE A 52 8.27 -25.74 -12.30
CA ILE A 52 6.84 -25.69 -12.65
C ILE A 52 6.04 -25.93 -11.37
N PRO A 53 5.35 -24.90 -10.84
CA PRO A 53 4.50 -25.08 -9.67
C PRO A 53 3.34 -26.04 -10.00
N ASP A 54 2.78 -26.68 -8.98
CA ASP A 54 1.62 -27.56 -9.16
C ASP A 54 0.42 -26.79 -9.72
N TYR A 55 0.24 -25.54 -9.27
CA TYR A 55 -0.71 -24.59 -9.84
C TYR A 55 -0.10 -23.20 -9.94
N ALA A 56 -0.53 -22.42 -10.93
CA ALA A 56 -0.18 -21.02 -11.04
C ALA A 56 -1.37 -20.17 -11.49
N ILE A 57 -1.60 -19.08 -10.78
CA ILE A 57 -2.47 -18.00 -11.25
C ILE A 57 -1.59 -16.99 -11.97
N VAL A 58 -1.81 -16.79 -13.26
CA VAL A 58 -1.16 -15.75 -14.08
C VAL A 58 -2.13 -14.59 -14.25
N HIS A 59 -1.79 -13.44 -13.68
CA HIS A 59 -2.49 -12.18 -13.92
C HIS A 59 -1.89 -11.48 -15.14
N LYS A 60 -2.69 -11.23 -16.18
CA LYS A 60 -2.18 -10.74 -17.48
C LYS A 60 -1.48 -9.39 -17.37
N GLY A 61 -2.01 -8.47 -16.57
CA GLY A 61 -1.38 -7.16 -16.31
C GLY A 61 -0.11 -7.23 -15.45
N LEU A 62 0.22 -8.38 -14.85
CA LEU A 62 1.39 -8.55 -13.97
C LEU A 62 2.37 -9.59 -14.50
N MET A 63 2.23 -10.01 -15.77
CA MET A 63 3.16 -10.94 -16.41
C MET A 63 4.63 -10.47 -16.35
N PRO A 64 4.96 -9.17 -16.48
CA PRO A 64 6.34 -8.69 -16.28
C PRO A 64 6.94 -8.96 -14.91
N ARG A 65 6.12 -9.24 -13.88
CA ARG A 65 6.59 -9.54 -12.52
C ARG A 65 6.98 -11.00 -12.33
N LEU A 66 6.55 -11.88 -13.24
CA LEU A 66 6.91 -13.28 -13.23
C LEU A 66 8.16 -13.51 -14.06
N PRO A 67 9.12 -14.35 -13.60
CA PRO A 67 10.23 -14.74 -14.44
C PRO A 67 9.74 -15.39 -15.73
N ARG A 68 10.31 -14.98 -16.86
CA ARG A 68 9.90 -15.45 -18.18
C ARG A 68 10.02 -16.97 -18.32
N GLN A 69 11.05 -17.56 -17.72
CA GLN A 69 11.25 -19.01 -17.71
C GLN A 69 10.10 -19.76 -17.04
N VAL A 70 9.53 -19.20 -15.97
CA VAL A 70 8.38 -19.79 -15.27
C VAL A 70 7.14 -19.69 -16.16
N LEU A 71 6.89 -18.53 -16.79
CA LEU A 71 5.78 -18.38 -17.74
C LEU A 71 5.91 -19.32 -18.94
N GLN A 72 7.11 -19.49 -19.50
CA GLN A 72 7.39 -20.45 -20.56
C GLN A 72 7.10 -21.88 -20.12
N ALA A 73 7.57 -22.26 -18.93
CA ALA A 73 7.36 -23.59 -18.40
C ALA A 73 5.87 -23.88 -18.15
N LEU A 74 5.11 -22.90 -17.64
CA LEU A 74 3.65 -23.00 -17.49
C LEU A 74 2.94 -23.17 -18.84
N VAL A 75 3.35 -22.44 -19.87
CA VAL A 75 2.75 -22.54 -21.21
C VAL A 75 3.05 -23.89 -21.88
N ILE A 76 4.25 -24.45 -21.67
CA ILE A 76 4.68 -25.70 -22.31
C ILE A 76 4.17 -26.93 -21.55
N HIS A 77 4.14 -26.86 -20.22
CA HIS A 77 3.92 -28.03 -19.35
C HIS A 77 2.66 -27.93 -18.47
N GLY A 78 1.91 -26.85 -18.56
CA GLY A 78 0.69 -26.63 -17.78
C GLY A 78 -0.59 -26.94 -18.57
N ASP A 79 -1.51 -27.65 -17.91
CA ASP A 79 -2.92 -27.70 -18.28
C ASP A 79 -3.64 -26.39 -17.90
N LEU A 80 -4.53 -25.92 -18.77
CA LEU A 80 -5.31 -24.71 -18.52
C LEU A 80 -6.62 -25.05 -17.79
N LEU A 81 -6.68 -24.77 -16.49
CA LEU A 81 -7.86 -25.04 -15.67
C LEU A 81 -8.94 -23.96 -15.82
N HIS A 82 -8.52 -22.71 -15.90
CA HIS A 82 -9.41 -21.56 -15.96
C HIS A 82 -8.75 -20.42 -16.74
N ALA A 83 -9.54 -19.65 -17.49
CA ALA A 83 -9.07 -18.41 -18.09
C ALA A 83 -10.24 -17.44 -18.28
N ASN A 84 -10.04 -16.17 -17.93
CA ASN A 84 -11.01 -15.10 -18.11
C ASN A 84 -10.30 -13.81 -18.59
N GLU A 85 -10.97 -12.66 -18.57
CA GLU A 85 -10.42 -11.36 -18.96
C GLU A 85 -9.08 -11.03 -18.25
N VAL A 86 -8.96 -11.36 -16.96
CA VAL A 86 -7.86 -10.94 -16.08
C VAL A 86 -6.85 -12.06 -15.82
N PHE A 87 -7.33 -13.29 -15.59
CA PHE A 87 -6.55 -14.40 -15.06
C PHE A 87 -6.47 -15.59 -16.01
N VAL A 88 -5.37 -16.33 -15.87
CA VAL A 88 -5.15 -17.63 -16.50
C VAL A 88 -4.61 -18.56 -15.40
N VAL A 89 -5.30 -19.67 -15.13
CA VAL A 89 -4.92 -20.65 -14.11
C VAL A 89 -4.36 -21.89 -14.78
N PHE A 90 -3.09 -22.17 -14.51
CA PHE A 90 -2.39 -23.37 -14.95
C PHE A 90 -2.34 -24.40 -13.83
N ALA A 91 -2.37 -25.67 -14.19
CA ALA A 91 -2.00 -26.80 -13.34
C ALA A 91 -0.91 -27.61 -14.02
N ARG A 92 0.06 -28.14 -13.28
CA ARG A 92 1.13 -28.95 -13.85
C ARG A 92 0.54 -30.24 -14.45
N HIS A 93 0.93 -30.56 -15.68
CA HIS A 93 0.58 -31.84 -16.29
C HIS A 93 1.00 -33.04 -15.41
N ALA A 94 0.08 -33.97 -15.18
CA ALA A 94 0.43 -35.26 -14.61
C ALA A 94 1.17 -36.11 -15.67
N ALA A 95 2.31 -36.71 -15.30
CA ALA A 95 3.10 -37.51 -16.22
C ALA A 95 2.25 -38.60 -16.89
N GLY A 96 2.23 -38.64 -18.23
CA GLY A 96 1.47 -39.64 -19.02
C GLY A 96 0.01 -39.28 -19.32
N THR A 97 -0.48 -38.12 -18.87
CA THR A 97 -1.83 -37.64 -19.24
C THR A 97 -1.80 -36.83 -20.54
N LYS A 98 -2.84 -36.97 -21.37
CA LYS A 98 -3.02 -36.13 -22.56
C LYS A 98 -3.50 -34.73 -22.14
N PRO A 99 -3.02 -33.66 -22.78
CA PRO A 99 -3.51 -32.32 -22.50
C PRO A 99 -5.02 -32.23 -22.63
N SER A 100 -5.65 -31.47 -21.74
CA SER A 100 -7.07 -31.18 -21.82
C SER A 100 -7.42 -30.49 -23.16
N VAL A 101 -8.51 -30.92 -23.79
CA VAL A 101 -9.02 -30.25 -25.00
C VAL A 101 -9.56 -28.88 -24.57
N LEU A 102 -8.87 -27.82 -25.00
CA LEU A 102 -9.27 -26.45 -24.67
C LEU A 102 -10.52 -26.05 -25.45
N ASP A 103 -11.52 -25.54 -24.74
CA ASP A 103 -12.62 -24.83 -25.37
C ASP A 103 -12.13 -23.50 -26.00
N VAL A 104 -12.89 -22.99 -26.97
CA VAL A 104 -12.53 -21.79 -27.74
C VAL A 104 -12.36 -20.56 -26.83
N THR A 105 -13.18 -20.46 -25.79
CA THR A 105 -13.21 -19.33 -24.86
C THR A 105 -11.94 -19.28 -24.02
N ARG A 106 -11.55 -20.40 -23.42
CA ARG A 106 -10.30 -20.51 -22.64
C ARG A 106 -9.08 -20.25 -23.51
N ARG A 107 -9.07 -20.75 -24.74
CA ARG A 107 -7.99 -20.49 -25.70
C ARG A 107 -7.85 -18.99 -26.01
N ARG A 108 -8.97 -18.29 -26.24
CA ARG A 108 -8.98 -16.84 -26.46
C ARG A 108 -8.41 -16.09 -25.26
N HIS A 109 -8.81 -16.45 -24.05
CA HIS A 109 -8.35 -15.76 -22.84
C HIS A 109 -6.90 -16.09 -22.44
N ALA A 110 -6.37 -17.26 -22.82
CA ALA A 110 -4.95 -17.60 -22.61
C ALA A 110 -4.02 -17.00 -23.66
N GLN A 111 -4.54 -16.57 -24.82
CA GLN A 111 -3.75 -16.04 -25.94
C GLN A 111 -2.79 -14.89 -25.55
N PRO A 112 -3.16 -13.90 -24.72
CA PRO A 112 -2.24 -12.84 -24.30
C PRO A 112 -1.00 -13.37 -23.56
N VAL A 113 -1.14 -14.45 -22.78
CA VAL A 113 -0.01 -15.09 -22.10
C VAL A 113 0.91 -15.78 -23.10
N LEU A 114 0.33 -16.48 -24.09
CA LEU A 114 1.09 -17.09 -25.18
C LEU A 114 1.84 -16.05 -26.01
N ASP A 115 1.19 -14.93 -26.32
CA ASP A 115 1.78 -13.84 -27.10
C ASP A 115 2.91 -13.18 -26.33
N TYR A 116 2.73 -12.92 -25.02
CA TYR A 116 3.78 -12.38 -24.16
C TYR A 116 5.02 -13.29 -24.11
N VAL A 117 4.82 -14.60 -23.97
CA VAL A 117 5.89 -15.60 -23.98
C VAL A 117 6.57 -15.70 -25.36
N LYS A 118 5.85 -15.46 -26.46
CA LYS A 118 6.40 -15.49 -27.82
C LYS A 118 7.13 -14.22 -28.23
N ARG A 119 6.78 -13.06 -27.67
CA ARG A 119 7.45 -11.79 -28.01
C ARG A 119 8.95 -11.95 -27.84
N ASP A 120 9.71 -11.66 -28.90
CA ASP A 120 11.16 -11.63 -28.85
C ASP A 120 11.60 -10.44 -28.01
N THR A 121 12.19 -10.71 -26.85
CA THR A 121 12.69 -9.69 -25.92
C THR A 121 14.13 -9.29 -26.24
N GLY A 122 14.74 -9.88 -27.28
CA GLY A 122 16.13 -9.65 -27.68
C GLY A 122 16.36 -8.35 -28.47
N VAL A 123 15.30 -7.66 -28.91
CA VAL A 123 15.45 -6.40 -29.65
C VAL A 123 15.67 -5.26 -28.65
N ARG A 124 16.93 -5.03 -28.31
CA ARG A 124 17.34 -3.73 -27.76
C ARG A 124 16.93 -2.66 -28.78
N GLN A 125 16.08 -1.72 -28.36
CA GLN A 125 15.83 -0.55 -29.19
C GLN A 125 17.17 0.16 -29.47
N PRO A 126 17.34 0.74 -30.67
CA PRO A 126 18.55 1.44 -31.03
C PRO A 126 18.86 2.50 -29.97
N ARG A 127 20.05 2.39 -29.38
CA ARG A 127 20.53 3.30 -28.35
C ARG A 127 20.57 4.71 -28.93
N GLY A 128 19.88 5.65 -28.28
CA GLY A 128 20.13 7.07 -28.46
C GLY A 128 21.59 7.41 -28.13
N THR A 129 22.04 8.60 -28.51
CA THR A 129 23.42 9.02 -28.25
C THR A 129 23.71 9.31 -26.77
N GLY A 130 22.69 9.48 -25.92
CA GLY A 130 22.80 9.70 -24.48
C GLY A 130 22.50 8.44 -23.66
N LYS A 131 23.10 8.34 -22.46
CA LYS A 131 22.82 7.22 -21.53
C LYS A 131 21.52 7.49 -20.77
N ARG A 132 20.60 6.53 -20.82
CA ARG A 132 19.30 6.63 -20.14
C ARG A 132 19.22 5.71 -18.93
N ALA A 133 18.74 6.24 -17.80
CA ALA A 133 18.44 5.46 -16.61
C ALA A 133 16.97 5.60 -16.19
N VAL A 134 16.46 4.56 -15.53
CA VAL A 134 15.15 4.58 -14.88
C VAL A 134 15.36 4.35 -13.39
N VAL A 135 14.80 5.21 -12.55
CA VAL A 135 14.77 5.06 -11.09
C VAL A 135 13.36 4.68 -10.67
N VAL A 136 13.21 3.48 -10.13
CA VAL A 136 11.98 3.00 -9.49
C VAL A 136 12.08 3.26 -7.99
N SER A 137 11.18 4.06 -7.46
CA SER A 137 11.14 4.46 -6.04
C SER A 137 9.71 4.72 -5.58
N ALA A 138 9.54 5.32 -4.40
CA ALA A 138 8.25 5.83 -3.94
C ALA A 138 7.90 7.23 -4.53
N PHE A 139 8.54 7.63 -5.63
CA PHE A 139 8.33 8.93 -6.27
C PHE A 139 6.87 9.15 -6.67
N GLY A 140 6.32 10.32 -6.33
CA GLY A 140 4.97 10.74 -6.70
C GLY A 140 3.83 9.97 -6.02
N VAL A 141 4.16 9.05 -5.10
CA VAL A 141 3.19 8.30 -4.29
C VAL A 141 3.50 8.33 -2.78
N GLY A 142 4.75 8.63 -2.42
CA GLY A 142 5.20 8.78 -1.05
C GLY A 142 4.99 10.18 -0.49
N ASN A 143 5.70 10.50 0.60
CA ASN A 143 5.75 11.86 1.13
C ASN A 143 6.86 12.69 0.43
N VAL A 144 6.89 14.00 0.67
CA VAL A 144 7.91 14.93 0.12
C VAL A 144 9.35 14.46 0.35
N GLY A 145 9.61 13.72 1.43
CA GLY A 145 10.91 13.13 1.70
C GLY A 145 11.26 11.98 0.76
N ASP A 146 10.29 11.17 0.35
CA ASP A 146 10.45 10.10 -0.63
C ASP A 146 10.73 10.65 -2.04
N ASP A 147 10.18 11.82 -2.36
CA ASP A 147 10.54 12.56 -3.58
C ASP A 147 11.96 13.13 -3.49
N ALA A 148 12.35 13.68 -2.33
CA ALA A 148 13.71 14.20 -2.12
C ALA A 148 14.80 13.13 -2.31
N VAL A 149 14.62 11.93 -1.76
CA VAL A 149 15.55 10.82 -1.98
C VAL A 149 15.56 10.32 -3.42
N SER A 150 14.43 10.40 -4.13
CA SER A 150 14.34 10.06 -5.56
C SER A 150 15.14 11.05 -6.41
N PHE A 151 15.05 12.34 -6.10
CA PHE A 151 15.91 13.35 -6.71
C PHE A 151 17.38 13.17 -6.35
N GLY A 152 17.69 12.73 -5.12
CA GLY A 152 19.04 12.34 -4.73
C GLY A 152 19.59 11.15 -5.54
N ALA A 153 18.77 10.12 -5.78
CA ALA A 153 19.14 8.99 -6.65
C ALA A 153 19.44 9.46 -8.08
N ARG A 154 18.63 10.38 -8.60
CA ARG A 154 18.85 11.00 -9.91
C ARG A 154 20.16 11.80 -9.95
N GLU A 155 20.49 12.51 -8.88
CA GLU A 155 21.75 13.26 -8.80
C GLU A 155 22.98 12.32 -8.86
N VAL A 156 22.91 11.14 -8.24
CA VAL A 156 23.95 10.10 -8.40
C VAL A 156 24.16 9.76 -9.87
N LEU A 157 23.08 9.60 -10.63
CA LEU A 157 23.12 9.23 -12.04
C LEU A 157 23.63 10.37 -12.93
N TYR A 158 23.18 11.61 -12.72
CA TYR A 158 23.69 12.77 -13.47
C TYR A 158 25.20 12.94 -13.26
N ARG A 159 25.69 12.82 -12.02
CA ARG A 159 27.14 12.88 -11.72
C ARG A 159 27.96 11.75 -12.34
N ASN A 160 27.30 10.66 -12.74
CA ASN A 160 27.90 9.51 -13.41
C ASN A 160 27.60 9.45 -14.92
N GLY A 161 27.21 10.59 -15.51
CA GLY A 161 27.11 10.75 -16.96
C GLY A 161 25.88 10.10 -17.60
N PHE A 162 24.79 9.94 -16.85
CA PHE A 162 23.46 9.67 -17.42
C PHE A 162 22.79 11.01 -17.73
N ASP A 163 22.42 11.24 -18.98
CA ASP A 163 21.85 12.52 -19.42
C ASP A 163 20.32 12.54 -19.33
N ASP A 164 19.71 11.36 -19.35
CA ASP A 164 18.26 11.17 -19.23
C ASP A 164 17.95 10.20 -18.08
N VAL A 165 17.19 10.68 -17.09
CA VAL A 165 16.83 9.91 -15.90
C VAL A 165 15.34 10.04 -15.65
N ALA A 166 14.60 8.96 -15.91
CA ALA A 166 13.18 8.88 -15.61
C ALA A 166 12.97 8.45 -14.16
N LEU A 167 12.18 9.21 -13.40
CA LEU A 167 11.70 8.82 -12.08
C LEU A 167 10.31 8.20 -12.21
N VAL A 168 10.14 7.00 -11.69
CA VAL A 168 8.86 6.28 -11.70
C VAL A 168 8.53 5.76 -10.31
N GLY A 169 7.24 5.77 -9.98
CA GLY A 169 6.73 5.23 -8.73
C GLY A 169 6.80 3.70 -8.66
N PRO A 170 6.23 3.09 -7.61
CA PRO A 170 6.13 1.65 -7.51
C PRO A 170 5.20 1.12 -8.60
N ASN A 171 5.44 -0.13 -9.04
CA ASN A 171 4.72 -0.74 -10.18
C ASN A 171 4.85 0.08 -11.48
N PRO A 172 6.08 0.30 -11.98
CA PRO A 172 6.26 1.03 -13.23
C PRO A 172 5.63 0.27 -14.40
N ASP A 173 5.25 0.99 -15.45
CA ASP A 173 5.15 0.39 -16.78
C ASP A 173 6.54 -0.13 -17.17
N TYR A 174 6.64 -1.44 -17.35
CA TYR A 174 7.89 -2.12 -17.64
C TYR A 174 8.45 -1.76 -19.03
N ALA A 175 7.64 -1.21 -19.95
CA ALA A 175 8.13 -0.69 -21.22
C ALA A 175 9.14 0.46 -21.05
N VAL A 176 9.05 1.22 -19.94
CA VAL A 176 10.03 2.27 -19.63
C VAL A 176 11.41 1.67 -19.35
N ILE A 177 11.46 0.45 -18.81
CA ILE A 177 12.71 -0.26 -18.50
C ILE A 177 13.33 -0.80 -19.79
N ASP A 178 12.54 -1.27 -20.75
CA ASP A 178 13.02 -1.86 -22.01
C ASP A 178 13.92 -0.94 -22.84
N SER A 179 13.81 0.37 -22.62
CA SER A 179 14.56 1.41 -23.32
C SER A 179 15.64 2.08 -22.46
N ALA A 180 15.91 1.55 -21.26
CA ALA A 180 16.93 2.06 -20.34
C ALA A 180 18.28 1.34 -20.53
N ASP A 181 19.37 2.07 -20.31
CA ASP A 181 20.72 1.49 -20.19
C ASP A 181 21.01 1.00 -18.77
N LEU A 182 20.22 1.46 -17.79
CA LEU A 182 20.35 1.14 -16.38
C LEU A 182 18.99 1.22 -15.69
N LEU A 183 18.71 0.22 -14.84
CA LEU A 183 17.67 0.31 -13.83
C LEU A 183 18.26 0.65 -12.46
N VAL A 184 17.64 1.56 -11.74
CA VAL A 184 17.93 1.82 -10.33
C VAL A 184 16.68 1.58 -9.51
N VAL A 185 16.82 0.88 -8.38
CA VAL A 185 15.84 0.91 -7.29
C VAL A 185 16.45 1.70 -6.16
N GLY A 186 15.86 2.83 -5.74
CA GLY A 186 16.59 3.67 -4.79
C GLY A 186 15.77 4.69 -4.03
N GLY A 187 16.38 5.16 -2.93
CA GLY A 187 15.84 6.14 -2.00
C GLY A 187 14.84 5.56 -1.00
N GLY A 188 14.72 6.15 0.18
CA GLY A 188 13.61 5.90 1.10
C GLY A 188 13.63 4.54 1.80
N GLY A 189 12.63 4.30 2.65
CA GLY A 189 12.50 3.03 3.39
C GLY A 189 11.72 1.98 2.59
N LEU A 190 12.24 1.51 1.47
CA LEU A 190 11.45 0.69 0.52
C LEU A 190 11.35 -0.78 0.93
N LEU A 191 12.33 -1.29 1.68
CA LEU A 191 12.48 -2.73 1.88
C LEU A 191 11.71 -3.18 3.13
N TYR A 192 10.52 -3.74 2.92
CA TYR A 192 9.73 -4.42 3.95
C TYR A 192 8.77 -5.43 3.34
N ASP A 193 8.35 -6.39 4.17
CA ASP A 193 7.53 -7.54 3.76
C ASP A 193 6.24 -7.72 4.56
N SER A 194 5.76 -6.67 5.23
CA SER A 194 4.39 -6.62 5.76
C SER A 194 3.33 -6.64 4.65
N SER A 195 3.73 -6.41 3.39
CA SER A 195 2.90 -6.60 2.20
C SER A 195 3.75 -7.14 1.06
N PHE A 196 3.38 -8.28 0.48
CA PHE A 196 4.10 -8.84 -0.66
C PHE A 196 3.99 -7.98 -1.93
N SER A 197 2.92 -7.19 -2.05
CA SER A 197 2.82 -6.19 -3.12
C SER A 197 3.98 -5.20 -3.06
N ASN A 198 4.37 -4.75 -1.85
CA ASN A 198 5.53 -3.88 -1.65
C ASN A 198 6.85 -4.58 -2.02
N VAL A 199 7.04 -5.84 -1.58
CA VAL A 199 8.21 -6.65 -1.96
C VAL A 199 8.35 -6.71 -3.48
N SER A 200 7.24 -6.98 -4.16
CA SER A 200 7.18 -7.08 -5.62
C SER A 200 7.48 -5.76 -6.33
N ASN A 201 6.98 -4.63 -5.80
CA ASN A 201 7.21 -3.30 -6.38
C ASN A 201 8.69 -2.97 -6.60
N TYR A 202 9.59 -3.51 -5.76
CA TYR A 202 11.02 -3.23 -5.82
C TYR A 202 11.88 -4.43 -6.23
N THR A 203 11.37 -5.66 -6.13
CA THR A 203 12.09 -6.87 -6.58
C THR A 203 11.81 -7.21 -8.04
N ALA A 204 10.58 -7.02 -8.53
CA ALA A 204 10.19 -7.37 -9.89
C ALA A 204 10.90 -6.51 -10.97
N PRO A 205 11.06 -5.19 -10.83
CA PRO A 205 11.84 -4.40 -11.78
C PRO A 205 13.27 -4.91 -11.93
N ILE A 206 13.95 -5.26 -10.84
CA ILE A 206 15.34 -5.77 -10.86
C ILE A 206 15.44 -7.06 -11.67
N ARG A 207 14.55 -8.02 -11.41
CA ARG A 207 14.49 -9.27 -12.17
C ARG A 207 14.21 -9.03 -13.64
N TYR A 208 13.25 -8.16 -13.93
CA TYR A 208 12.89 -7.82 -15.30
C TYR A 208 14.07 -7.21 -16.06
N ALA A 209 14.77 -6.23 -15.48
CA ALA A 209 15.96 -5.64 -16.08
C ALA A 209 17.05 -6.71 -16.32
N TYR A 210 17.27 -7.61 -15.36
CA TYR A 210 18.21 -8.72 -15.50
C TYR A 210 17.86 -9.63 -16.69
N GLU A 211 16.59 -10.00 -16.86
CA GLU A 211 16.12 -10.81 -18.00
C GLU A 211 16.32 -10.10 -19.36
N ARG A 212 16.35 -8.76 -19.37
CA ARG A 212 16.64 -7.95 -20.57
C ARG A 212 18.13 -7.64 -20.76
N GLY A 213 19.00 -8.16 -19.89
CA GLY A 213 20.43 -7.84 -19.90
C GLY A 213 20.71 -6.35 -19.61
N ILE A 214 19.81 -5.69 -18.90
CA ILE A 214 19.95 -4.31 -18.42
C ILE A 214 20.53 -4.39 -17.01
N PRO A 215 21.71 -3.80 -16.76
CA PRO A 215 22.29 -3.83 -15.42
C PRO A 215 21.44 -3.01 -14.45
N SER A 216 21.50 -3.37 -13.17
CA SER A 216 20.75 -2.68 -12.13
C SER A 216 21.61 -2.29 -10.92
N ALA A 217 21.20 -1.24 -10.22
CA ALA A 217 21.77 -0.82 -8.94
C ALA A 217 20.66 -0.58 -7.92
N VAL A 218 21.00 -0.74 -6.64
CA VAL A 218 20.15 -0.36 -5.51
C VAL A 218 20.84 0.71 -4.70
N LEU A 219 20.21 1.88 -4.56
CA LEU A 219 20.86 3.08 -4.03
C LEU A 219 20.18 3.62 -2.77
N GLY A 220 20.95 3.75 -1.70
CA GLY A 220 20.58 4.48 -0.48
C GLY A 220 19.29 4.01 0.17
N VAL A 221 18.92 2.74 0.00
CA VAL A 221 17.65 2.22 0.51
C VAL A 221 17.72 1.97 2.01
N GLY A 222 16.59 2.16 2.67
CA GLY A 222 16.37 1.75 4.05
C GLY A 222 15.43 0.57 4.16
N THR A 223 15.53 -0.16 5.28
CA THR A 223 14.62 -1.25 5.63
C THR A 223 13.58 -0.77 6.64
N GLN A 224 12.34 -1.24 6.51
CA GLN A 224 11.29 -1.01 7.52
C GLN A 224 10.86 -2.29 8.24
N GLY A 225 11.52 -3.41 7.92
CA GLY A 225 11.31 -4.70 8.55
C GLY A 225 11.13 -5.78 7.49
N ILE A 226 12.07 -6.71 7.43
CA ILE A 226 11.97 -7.95 6.66
C ILE A 226 11.85 -9.07 7.68
N ARG A 227 10.63 -9.58 7.87
CA ARG A 227 10.26 -10.44 9.01
C ARG A 227 9.87 -11.86 8.60
N THR A 228 9.58 -12.08 7.32
CA THR A 228 9.14 -13.36 6.78
C THR A 228 10.27 -14.05 6.02
N THR A 229 10.27 -15.38 6.03
CA THR A 229 11.24 -16.17 5.27
C THR A 229 11.07 -15.99 3.75
N LEU A 230 9.82 -15.88 3.28
CA LEU A 230 9.50 -15.63 1.87
C LEU A 230 9.95 -14.22 1.44
N GLY A 231 9.74 -13.19 2.27
CA GLY A 231 10.21 -11.84 2.01
C GLY A 231 11.73 -11.75 1.98
N ALA A 232 12.41 -12.35 2.96
CA ALA A 232 13.87 -12.45 2.96
C ALA A 232 14.41 -13.17 1.72
N ALA A 233 13.80 -14.29 1.33
CA ALA A 233 14.18 -15.00 0.11
C ALA A 233 13.96 -14.16 -1.17
N ALA A 234 12.83 -13.44 -1.25
CA ALA A 234 12.50 -12.57 -2.36
C ALA A 234 13.52 -11.43 -2.54
N PHE A 235 13.87 -10.74 -1.44
CA PHE A 235 14.88 -9.70 -1.47
C PHE A 235 16.26 -10.26 -1.76
N LYS A 236 16.64 -11.40 -1.17
CA LYS A 236 17.93 -12.05 -1.46
C LYS A 236 18.08 -12.33 -2.95
N ASP A 237 17.07 -12.96 -3.54
CA ASP A 237 17.07 -13.33 -4.94
C ASP A 237 17.22 -12.11 -5.86
N ALA A 238 16.33 -11.12 -5.72
CA ALA A 238 16.37 -9.95 -6.60
C ALA A 238 17.59 -9.05 -6.36
N LEU A 239 17.91 -8.72 -5.11
CA LEU A 239 19.03 -7.82 -4.80
C LEU A 239 20.39 -8.43 -5.14
N SER A 240 20.51 -9.77 -5.21
CA SER A 240 21.74 -10.44 -5.69
C SER A 240 21.99 -10.26 -7.20
N LEU A 241 20.96 -9.88 -7.97
CA LEU A 241 21.10 -9.58 -9.40
C LEU A 241 21.59 -8.15 -9.65
N ALA A 242 21.50 -7.27 -8.64
CA ALA A 242 21.99 -5.90 -8.74
C ALA A 242 23.52 -5.88 -8.65
N ARG A 243 24.14 -5.04 -9.48
CA ARG A 243 25.60 -4.87 -9.51
C ARG A 243 26.13 -4.09 -8.30
N LEU A 244 25.27 -3.31 -7.67
CA LEU A 244 25.56 -2.53 -6.48
C LEU A 244 24.33 -2.51 -5.58
N VAL A 245 24.54 -2.68 -4.27
CA VAL A 245 23.53 -2.45 -3.25
C VAL A 245 24.12 -1.53 -2.19
N THR A 246 23.63 -0.29 -2.13
CA THR A 246 23.93 0.64 -1.04
C THR A 246 22.70 0.85 -0.16
N VAL A 247 22.96 1.00 1.13
CA VAL A 247 21.96 1.30 2.15
C VAL A 247 22.30 2.57 2.90
N ARG A 248 21.28 3.21 3.45
CA ARG A 248 21.45 4.50 4.13
C ARG A 248 21.93 4.40 5.56
N GLU A 249 21.76 3.28 6.27
CA GLU A 249 22.15 3.08 7.67
C GLU A 249 22.89 1.75 7.86
N ARG A 250 23.74 1.67 8.90
CA ARG A 250 24.48 0.43 9.22
C ARG A 250 23.54 -0.71 9.63
N SER A 251 22.49 -0.39 10.38
CA SER A 251 21.46 -1.35 10.79
C SER A 251 20.77 -2.01 9.59
N ASP A 252 20.50 -1.23 8.53
CA ASP A 252 19.97 -1.73 7.26
C ASP A 252 20.96 -2.71 6.59
N ALA A 253 22.26 -2.38 6.62
CA ALA A 253 23.30 -3.26 6.08
C ALA A 253 23.33 -4.59 6.83
N THR A 254 23.38 -4.53 8.18
CA THR A 254 23.35 -5.69 9.06
C THR A 254 22.13 -6.56 8.78
N LEU A 255 20.93 -5.98 8.67
CA LEU A 255 19.72 -6.74 8.37
C LEU A 255 19.80 -7.43 6.99
N LEU A 256 20.27 -6.73 5.96
CA LEU A 256 20.43 -7.32 4.62
C LEU A 256 21.52 -8.40 4.57
N THR A 257 22.60 -8.26 5.33
CA THR A 257 23.68 -9.27 5.33
C THR A 257 23.33 -10.47 6.21
N GLU A 258 22.81 -10.26 7.41
CA GLU A 258 22.61 -11.32 8.41
C GLU A 258 21.26 -12.01 8.27
N THR A 259 20.18 -11.26 7.99
CA THR A 259 18.83 -11.82 7.88
C THR A 259 18.51 -12.25 6.44
N VAL A 260 18.82 -11.39 5.47
CA VAL A 260 18.54 -11.68 4.04
C VAL A 260 19.67 -12.52 3.43
N GLY A 261 20.89 -12.46 3.94
CA GLY A 261 22.02 -13.24 3.44
C GLY A 261 22.64 -12.66 2.16
N LEU A 262 22.55 -11.34 1.95
CA LEU A 262 23.21 -10.65 0.85
C LEU A 262 24.70 -10.49 1.10
N LYS A 263 25.47 -10.48 0.01
CA LYS A 263 26.89 -10.18 0.00
C LYS A 263 27.10 -8.79 -0.62
N ASN A 264 28.15 -8.09 -0.20
CA ASN A 264 28.54 -6.79 -0.76
C ASN A 264 27.47 -5.69 -0.63
N VAL A 265 26.97 -5.48 0.59
CA VAL A 265 26.09 -4.34 0.92
C VAL A 265 26.94 -3.21 1.47
N HIS A 266 26.81 -2.01 0.89
CA HIS A 266 27.62 -0.85 1.27
C HIS A 266 26.78 0.16 2.06
N THR A 267 27.23 0.52 3.27
CA THR A 267 26.60 1.63 4.01
C THR A 267 27.12 2.95 3.46
N THR A 268 26.20 3.86 3.13
CA THR A 268 26.49 5.22 2.63
C THR A 268 25.74 6.23 3.51
N GLY A 269 24.99 7.14 2.92
CA GLY A 269 24.11 8.10 3.58
C GLY A 269 22.77 8.18 2.87
N ASP A 270 21.84 8.93 3.47
CA ASP A 270 20.54 9.18 2.87
C ASP A 270 20.67 10.07 1.63
N LEU A 271 20.07 9.66 0.52
CA LEU A 271 20.22 10.32 -0.78
C LEU A 271 19.68 11.75 -0.81
N ALA A 272 18.71 12.11 0.05
CA ALA A 272 18.18 13.47 0.10
C ALA A 272 19.27 14.50 0.45
N LEU A 273 20.33 14.09 1.15
CA LEU A 273 21.45 14.97 1.52
C LEU A 273 22.29 15.41 0.33
N LEU A 274 22.23 14.72 -0.81
CA LEU A 274 22.89 15.16 -2.05
C LEU A 274 22.29 16.47 -2.59
N LEU A 275 21.05 16.77 -2.23
CA LEU A 275 20.38 18.02 -2.62
C LEU A 275 20.93 19.24 -1.88
N ALA A 276 21.77 19.05 -0.85
CA ALA A 276 22.45 20.15 -0.17
C ALA A 276 23.38 20.94 -1.10
N ASP A 277 23.94 20.28 -2.12
CA ASP A 277 24.91 20.84 -3.08
C ASP A 277 24.25 21.40 -4.36
N GLY A 278 22.92 21.28 -4.49
CA GLY A 278 22.21 21.71 -5.68
C GLY A 278 22.28 23.23 -5.90
N PRO A 279 22.24 23.71 -7.17
CA PRO A 279 22.20 25.14 -7.45
C PRO A 279 20.96 25.77 -6.78
N ARG A 280 21.19 26.65 -5.81
CA ARG A 280 20.12 27.47 -5.22
C ARG A 280 20.08 28.80 -5.94
N PRO A 281 18.98 29.13 -6.65
CA PRO A 281 18.89 30.39 -7.39
C PRO A 281 18.89 31.61 -6.45
N VAL A 282 18.52 31.43 -5.17
CA VAL A 282 18.50 32.50 -4.17
C VAL A 282 19.06 31.97 -2.84
N PRO A 283 19.97 32.71 -2.17
CA PRO A 283 20.36 32.38 -0.80
C PRO A 283 19.13 32.42 0.11
N VAL A 284 18.87 31.33 0.82
CA VAL A 284 17.77 31.26 1.78
C VAL A 284 18.07 32.17 2.95
N ARG A 285 17.33 33.28 3.06
CA ARG A 285 17.42 34.19 4.21
C ARG A 285 16.67 33.56 5.39
N ARG A 286 17.36 33.37 6.51
CA ARG A 286 16.73 32.93 7.75
C ARG A 286 15.88 34.04 8.35
N ASP A 287 14.68 33.68 8.78
CA ASP A 287 13.78 34.49 9.59
C ASP A 287 13.78 33.94 11.03
N PRO A 288 14.46 34.60 11.98
CA PRO A 288 14.48 34.18 13.37
C PRO A 288 13.10 34.11 14.04
N GLY A 289 12.11 34.85 13.53
CA GLY A 289 10.74 34.85 14.06
C GLY A 289 9.86 33.70 13.53
N LEU A 290 10.32 32.96 12.51
CA LEU A 290 9.59 31.86 11.91
C LEU A 290 9.91 30.52 12.59
N ALA A 291 8.88 29.85 13.10
CA ALA A 291 8.93 28.44 13.47
C ALA A 291 8.22 27.56 12.44
N VAL A 292 8.83 26.43 12.10
CA VAL A 292 8.24 25.39 11.25
C VAL A 292 7.88 24.17 12.09
N LEU A 293 6.63 23.72 11.98
CA LEU A 293 6.09 22.57 12.71
C LEU A 293 5.75 21.43 11.73
N SER A 294 6.35 20.26 11.91
CA SER A 294 6.17 19.08 11.04
C SER A 294 6.03 17.80 11.87
N LEU A 295 4.88 17.64 12.52
CA LEU A 295 4.57 16.45 13.30
C LEU A 295 3.76 15.45 12.48
N SER A 296 4.09 14.17 12.65
CA SER A 296 3.46 13.03 11.99
C SER A 296 2.34 12.45 12.85
N HIS A 297 1.25 12.00 12.22
CA HIS A 297 0.19 11.22 12.87
C HIS A 297 0.73 9.99 13.63
N SER A 298 1.86 9.41 13.16
CA SER A 298 2.52 8.27 13.84
C SER A 298 2.92 8.53 15.30
N LEU A 299 2.96 9.79 15.76
CA LEU A 299 3.21 10.14 17.15
C LEU A 299 2.08 9.74 18.10
N GLU A 300 0.85 9.58 17.61
CA GLU A 300 -0.33 9.36 18.44
C GLU A 300 -0.18 8.13 19.35
N SER A 301 0.32 7.02 18.78
CA SER A 301 0.61 5.79 19.53
C SER A 301 1.70 5.95 20.62
N TRP A 302 2.62 6.90 20.46
CA TRP A 302 3.66 7.18 21.44
C TRP A 302 3.20 8.15 22.52
N LEU A 303 2.38 9.13 22.15
CA LEU A 303 1.80 10.09 23.09
C LEU A 303 0.74 9.45 23.98
N ALA A 304 -0.03 8.50 23.45
CA ALA A 304 -0.98 7.71 24.24
C ALA A 304 -0.28 6.97 25.40
N LYS A 305 0.96 6.49 25.20
CA LYS A 305 1.78 5.86 26.26
C LYS A 305 2.25 6.85 27.34
N ARG A 306 2.03 8.14 27.14
CA ARG A 306 2.31 9.23 28.07
C ARG A 306 1.03 9.89 28.59
N ASP A 307 -0.10 9.21 28.46
CA ASP A 307 -1.42 9.73 28.85
C ASP A 307 -1.73 11.10 28.19
N SER A 308 -1.29 11.27 26.94
CA SER A 308 -1.44 12.50 26.16
C SER A 308 -1.99 12.19 24.77
N THR A 309 -2.69 13.17 24.18
CA THR A 309 -3.19 13.09 22.80
C THR A 309 -2.31 13.92 21.88
N ILE A 310 -2.31 13.59 20.59
CA ILE A 310 -1.58 14.39 19.59
C ILE A 310 -2.11 15.82 19.53
N ASP A 311 -3.41 16.00 19.76
CA ASP A 311 -4.08 17.30 19.77
C ASP A 311 -3.61 18.16 20.94
N ALA A 312 -3.56 17.61 22.16
CA ALA A 312 -3.04 18.31 23.34
C ALA A 312 -1.56 18.66 23.17
N TYR A 313 -0.77 17.75 22.61
CA TYR A 313 0.65 17.98 22.36
C TYR A 313 0.90 19.07 21.32
N LEU A 314 0.10 19.11 20.24
CA LEU A 314 0.17 20.17 19.23
C LEU A 314 -0.20 21.54 19.82
N ASP A 315 -1.28 21.60 20.60
CA ASP A 315 -1.71 22.83 21.28
C ASP A 315 -0.60 23.36 22.22
N GLU A 316 -0.02 22.48 23.06
CA GLU A 316 1.12 22.83 23.92
C GLU A 316 2.35 23.30 23.11
N THR A 317 2.62 22.66 21.97
CA THR A 317 3.72 23.04 21.09
C THR A 317 3.51 24.44 20.52
N ILE A 318 2.30 24.77 20.06
CA ILE A 318 1.97 26.10 19.54
C ILE A 318 2.09 27.15 20.63
N ASP A 319 1.57 26.88 21.83
CA ASP A 319 1.64 27.82 22.96
C ASP A 319 3.11 28.09 23.34
N ALA A 320 3.96 27.06 23.38
CA ALA A 320 5.39 27.20 23.64
C ALA A 320 6.10 28.04 22.56
N LEU A 321 5.80 27.79 21.28
CA LEU A 321 6.38 28.54 20.17
C LEU A 321 5.90 30.00 20.14
N GLY A 322 4.63 30.28 20.45
CA GLY A 322 4.06 31.62 20.44
C GLY A 322 4.71 32.62 21.40
N THR A 323 5.46 32.13 22.40
CA THR A 323 6.22 33.00 23.33
C THR A 323 7.48 33.61 22.70
N GLY A 324 8.07 32.98 21.69
CA GLY A 324 9.36 33.36 21.10
C GLY A 324 9.35 33.57 19.58
N TYR A 325 8.30 33.11 18.89
CA TYR A 325 8.19 33.14 17.43
C TYR A 325 6.91 33.87 17.02
N ASN A 326 7.03 34.83 16.11
CA ASN A 326 5.89 35.64 15.64
C ASN A 326 5.09 34.95 14.53
N LYS A 327 5.64 33.89 13.93
CA LYS A 327 4.98 33.11 12.89
C LYS A 327 5.25 31.63 13.07
N VAL A 328 4.20 30.82 13.06
CA VAL A 328 4.29 29.36 13.05
C VAL A 328 3.64 28.82 11.78
N ILE A 329 4.37 27.97 11.04
CA ILE A 329 3.86 27.29 9.84
C ILE A 329 3.88 25.78 10.07
N GLY A 330 2.70 25.16 9.98
CA GLY A 330 2.55 23.71 9.91
C GLY A 330 2.88 23.16 8.53
N ILE A 331 3.59 22.03 8.44
CA ILE A 331 3.86 21.33 7.18
C ILE A 331 3.30 19.92 7.25
N VAL A 332 2.38 19.62 6.34
CA VAL A 332 1.83 18.29 6.10
C VAL A 332 2.72 17.58 5.10
N HIS A 333 3.45 16.55 5.54
CA HIS A 333 4.35 15.75 4.69
C HIS A 333 3.62 14.65 3.93
N SER A 334 2.66 13.99 4.59
CA SER A 334 1.88 12.87 4.07
C SER A 334 0.39 13.18 4.18
N VAL A 335 -0.43 12.50 3.38
CA VAL A 335 -1.89 12.54 3.48
C VAL A 335 -2.35 12.14 4.89
N ASP A 336 -1.65 11.21 5.54
CA ASP A 336 -1.97 10.76 6.90
C ASP A 336 -1.82 11.88 7.95
N ASP A 337 -1.05 12.93 7.66
CA ASP A 337 -0.91 14.09 8.56
C ASP A 337 -2.06 15.10 8.37
N GLU A 338 -2.83 15.02 7.29
CA GLU A 338 -3.84 16.04 7.01
C GLU A 338 -4.88 16.15 8.12
N ALA A 339 -5.34 15.01 8.63
CA ALA A 339 -6.37 14.98 9.68
C ALA A 339 -5.92 15.72 10.94
N ILE A 340 -4.66 15.55 11.36
CA ILE A 340 -4.14 16.16 12.58
C ILE A 340 -3.99 17.69 12.43
N TYR A 341 -3.57 18.16 11.25
CA TYR A 341 -3.41 19.59 10.97
C TYR A 341 -4.74 20.29 10.70
N GLU A 342 -5.73 19.58 10.16
CA GLU A 342 -7.09 20.11 10.00
C GLU A 342 -7.76 20.31 11.36
N ARG A 343 -7.65 19.33 12.27
CA ARG A 343 -8.12 19.49 13.65
C ARG A 343 -7.39 20.64 14.36
N LEU A 344 -6.09 20.81 14.13
CA LEU A 344 -5.34 21.94 14.68
C LEU A 344 -5.86 23.29 14.16
N ARG A 345 -6.14 23.41 12.86
CA ARG A 345 -6.70 24.63 12.25
C ARG A 345 -8.07 25.02 12.81
N GLN A 346 -8.88 24.03 13.20
CA GLN A 346 -10.18 24.29 13.82
C GLN A 346 -10.05 24.89 15.23
N ARG A 347 -8.91 24.64 15.90
CA ARG A 347 -8.66 25.05 17.30
C ARG A 347 -7.69 26.21 17.45
N ARG A 348 -6.85 26.49 16.45
CA ARG A 348 -5.77 27.48 16.49
C ARG A 348 -5.64 28.19 15.14
N GLU A 349 -5.32 29.48 15.20
CA GLU A 349 -4.93 30.23 14.00
C GLU A 349 -3.51 29.82 13.58
N ILE A 350 -3.41 29.02 12.53
CA ILE A 350 -2.12 28.54 12.01
C ILE A 350 -2.14 28.43 10.49
N GLN A 351 -1.04 28.86 9.86
CA GLN A 351 -0.81 28.59 8.46
C GLN A 351 -0.32 27.14 8.29
N VAL A 352 -1.00 26.34 7.45
CA VAL A 352 -0.54 24.99 7.11
C VAL A 352 -0.26 24.91 5.60
N VAL A 353 0.89 24.35 5.29
CA VAL A 353 1.40 24.08 3.94
C VAL A 353 1.32 22.58 3.71
N LYS A 354 0.64 22.16 2.64
CA LYS A 354 0.70 20.77 2.18
C LYS A 354 1.90 20.62 1.27
N ALA A 355 2.84 19.76 1.64
CA ALA A 355 4.09 19.64 0.90
C ALA A 355 3.89 19.19 -0.56
N VAL A 356 2.83 18.42 -0.83
CA VAL A 356 2.45 17.97 -2.19
C VAL A 356 2.10 19.11 -3.15
N ASP A 357 1.74 20.29 -2.63
CA ASP A 357 1.39 21.45 -3.46
C ASP A 357 2.63 22.26 -3.92
N TYR A 358 3.83 21.83 -3.52
CA TYR A 358 5.07 22.56 -3.74
C TYR A 358 6.20 21.64 -4.21
N ASP A 359 7.15 22.21 -4.92
CA ASP A 359 8.39 21.52 -5.24
C ASP A 359 9.19 21.18 -3.97
N VAL A 360 9.88 20.04 -3.98
CA VAL A 360 10.74 19.60 -2.88
C VAL A 360 11.75 20.68 -2.47
N SER A 361 12.31 21.42 -3.44
CA SER A 361 13.23 22.53 -3.17
C SER A 361 12.57 23.66 -2.36
N ALA A 362 11.33 24.02 -2.69
CA ALA A 362 10.58 25.04 -1.96
C ALA A 362 10.30 24.62 -0.52
N ILE A 363 9.97 23.33 -0.30
CA ILE A 363 9.83 22.79 1.05
C ILE A 363 11.17 22.80 1.78
N MET A 364 12.26 22.36 1.17
CA MET A 364 13.60 22.42 1.76
C MET A 364 14.02 23.85 2.12
N ASP A 365 13.70 24.84 1.28
CA ASP A 365 13.99 26.24 1.53
C ASP A 365 13.14 26.79 2.68
N LEU A 366 11.88 26.38 2.81
CA LEU A 366 11.05 26.71 3.97
C LEU A 366 11.69 26.23 5.27
N TYR A 367 12.15 24.97 5.34
CA TYR A 367 12.91 24.46 6.49
C TYR A 367 14.18 25.28 6.74
N GLY A 368 14.97 25.55 5.69
CA GLY A 368 16.23 26.31 5.81
C GLY A 368 16.05 27.78 6.22
N SER A 369 14.87 28.34 5.95
CA SER A 369 14.53 29.73 6.27
C SER A 369 14.05 29.92 7.71
N ALA A 370 13.66 28.86 8.41
CA ALA A 370 13.09 28.97 9.75
C ALA A 370 14.15 29.35 10.79
N GLY A 371 13.71 30.07 11.82
CA GLY A 371 14.47 30.29 13.05
C GLY A 371 14.53 29.04 13.91
N LEU A 372 13.48 28.21 13.86
CA LEU A 372 13.38 26.93 14.54
C LEU A 372 12.51 25.95 13.76
N VAL A 373 12.88 24.68 13.77
CA VAL A 373 12.03 23.58 13.32
C VAL A 373 11.66 22.69 14.51
N VAL A 374 10.41 22.27 14.58
CA VAL A 374 9.93 21.19 15.45
C VAL A 374 9.39 20.09 14.55
N SER A 375 10.00 18.91 14.56
CA SER A 375 9.64 17.84 13.62
C SER A 375 9.63 16.46 14.26
N SER A 376 8.69 15.60 13.86
CA SER A 376 8.81 14.15 14.04
C SER A 376 9.02 13.38 12.75
N ARG A 377 8.96 14.06 11.60
CA ARG A 377 9.28 13.51 10.28
C ARG A 377 10.80 13.42 10.13
N PHE A 378 11.29 12.26 9.66
CA PHE A 378 12.72 12.01 9.42
C PHE A 378 13.32 12.95 8.37
N HIS A 379 12.61 13.23 7.28
CA HIS A 379 13.09 14.19 6.29
C HIS A 379 13.00 15.64 6.79
N GLY A 380 12.12 15.94 7.76
CA GLY A 380 12.18 17.23 8.46
C GLY A 380 13.49 17.42 9.26
N LEU A 381 14.02 16.34 9.86
CA LEU A 381 15.37 16.33 10.46
C LEU A 381 16.43 16.61 9.39
N LEU A 382 16.43 15.86 8.27
CA LEU A 382 17.45 16.02 7.23
C LEU A 382 17.40 17.38 6.54
N PHE A 383 16.21 17.93 6.28
CA PHE A 383 16.06 19.27 5.70
C PHE A 383 16.62 20.35 6.65
N SER A 384 16.40 20.20 7.95
CA SER A 384 16.97 21.09 8.98
C SER A 384 18.50 20.98 9.06
N VAL A 385 19.04 19.75 8.99
CA VAL A 385 20.49 19.48 8.92
C VAL A 385 21.11 20.16 7.70
N MET A 386 20.50 20.01 6.53
CA MET A 386 20.98 20.66 5.29
C MET A 386 20.95 22.18 5.40
N GLY A 387 19.86 22.74 5.93
CA GLY A 387 19.65 24.18 6.13
C GLY A 387 20.37 24.78 7.34
N ARG A 388 21.10 23.97 8.13
CA ARG A 388 21.72 24.39 9.40
C ARG A 388 20.71 25.07 10.34
N THR A 389 19.49 24.56 10.38
CA THR A 389 18.38 25.17 11.12
C THR A 389 18.30 24.57 12.52
N PRO A 390 18.16 25.38 13.58
CA PRO A 390 17.89 24.87 14.92
C PRO A 390 16.69 23.93 14.91
N LEU A 391 16.79 22.80 15.62
CA LEU A 391 15.80 21.72 15.54
C LEU A 391 15.48 21.15 16.92
N VAL A 392 14.17 20.97 17.18
CA VAL A 392 13.64 20.02 18.16
C VAL A 392 13.11 18.81 17.39
N GLN A 393 13.77 17.67 17.54
CA GLN A 393 13.31 16.41 16.96
C GLN A 393 12.48 15.63 17.97
N VAL A 394 11.24 15.31 17.64
CA VAL A 394 10.33 14.48 18.47
C VAL A 394 10.28 13.08 17.88
N CYS A 395 10.73 12.06 18.61
CA CYS A 395 10.74 10.70 18.07
C CYS A 395 10.88 9.62 19.14
N GLY A 396 10.49 8.37 18.83
CA GLY A 396 10.85 7.22 19.65
C GLY A 396 12.36 6.93 19.58
N PRO A 397 12.99 6.45 20.67
CA PRO A 397 14.44 6.22 20.73
C PRO A 397 14.94 5.19 19.71
N THR A 398 14.12 4.20 19.36
CA THR A 398 14.46 3.14 18.40
C THR A 398 13.99 3.45 16.97
N SER A 399 13.34 4.59 16.76
CA SER A 399 12.89 5.02 15.43
C SER A 399 14.07 5.41 14.53
N LYS A 400 13.82 5.56 13.23
CA LYS A 400 14.82 6.07 12.26
C LYS A 400 15.45 7.40 12.71
N SER A 401 14.64 8.34 13.19
CA SER A 401 15.15 9.62 13.70
C SER A 401 15.93 9.44 15.00
N GLY A 402 15.47 8.56 15.91
CA GLY A 402 16.17 8.28 17.17
C GLY A 402 17.57 7.67 16.95
N ARG A 403 17.69 6.70 16.04
CA ARG A 403 18.99 6.14 15.65
C ARG A 403 19.88 7.18 14.97
N ALA A 404 19.34 7.99 14.07
CA ALA A 404 20.11 9.04 13.41
C ALA A 404 20.65 10.09 14.41
N LEU A 405 19.85 10.48 15.40
CA LEU A 405 20.31 11.36 16.48
C LEU A 405 21.47 10.72 17.28
N ALA A 406 21.32 9.45 17.67
CA ALA A 406 22.33 8.75 18.47
C ALA A 406 23.64 8.50 17.70
N GLU A 407 23.56 8.14 16.42
CA GLU A 407 24.71 7.67 15.63
C GLU A 407 25.36 8.76 14.77
N ARG A 408 24.59 9.76 14.32
CA ARG A 408 25.03 10.74 13.30
C ARG A 408 24.96 12.18 13.74
N PHE A 409 23.97 12.51 14.57
CA PHE A 409 23.71 13.90 14.98
C PHE A 409 23.70 14.07 16.50
N PRO A 410 24.74 13.61 17.23
CA PRO A 410 24.74 13.66 18.69
C PRO A 410 24.61 15.10 19.23
N SER A 411 25.09 16.11 18.50
CA SER A 411 24.88 17.53 18.85
C SER A 411 23.40 17.91 19.02
N LEU A 412 22.47 17.25 18.31
CA LEU A 412 21.04 17.55 18.39
C LEU A 412 20.31 16.84 19.53
N THR A 413 20.95 15.87 20.19
CA THR A 413 20.30 14.98 21.16
C THR A 413 19.75 15.73 22.36
N ARG A 414 20.41 16.81 22.81
CA ARG A 414 20.00 17.57 23.99
C ARG A 414 18.67 18.32 23.81
N ALA A 415 18.39 18.77 22.57
CA ALA A 415 17.14 19.42 22.21
C ALA A 415 16.08 18.44 21.69
N ALA A 416 16.42 17.15 21.54
CA ALA A 416 15.49 16.15 21.05
C ALA A 416 14.56 15.67 22.18
N ILE A 417 13.29 15.45 21.83
CA ILE A 417 12.31 14.81 22.73
C ILE A 417 12.20 13.34 22.34
N LEU A 418 12.90 12.50 23.10
CA LEU A 418 12.79 11.05 22.97
C LEU A 418 11.53 10.57 23.67
N LEU A 419 10.62 9.94 22.93
CA LEU A 419 9.33 9.45 23.45
C LEU A 419 9.48 8.13 24.21
N ASP A 420 10.26 8.15 25.29
CA ASP A 420 10.46 7.04 26.22
C ASP A 420 9.97 7.38 27.64
N HIS A 421 10.08 6.41 28.56
CA HIS A 421 9.63 6.57 29.93
C HIS A 421 10.54 7.50 30.76
N ALA A 422 11.82 7.62 30.41
CA ALA A 422 12.78 8.47 31.11
C ALA A 422 12.52 9.96 30.84
N ASN A 423 12.08 10.28 29.62
CA ASN A 423 11.81 11.64 29.17
C ASN A 423 10.32 12.00 29.16
N ARG A 424 9.49 11.26 29.92
CA ARG A 424 8.02 11.41 29.92
C ARG A 424 7.53 12.81 30.27
N ASN A 425 8.33 13.56 31.05
CA ASN A 425 7.99 14.91 31.50
C ASN A 425 8.60 16.03 30.65
N MET A 426 9.46 15.70 29.67
CA MET A 426 10.14 16.70 28.85
C MET A 426 9.13 17.33 27.89
N ARG A 427 8.96 18.66 27.98
CA ARG A 427 8.05 19.45 27.14
C ARG A 427 8.82 20.17 26.04
N ILE A 428 8.09 20.67 25.05
CA ILE A 428 8.68 21.49 23.96
C ILE A 428 9.36 22.75 24.51
N GLY A 429 8.74 23.42 25.48
CA GLY A 429 9.33 24.60 26.12
C GLY A 429 10.72 24.33 26.70
N ASP A 430 10.90 23.20 27.40
CA ASP A 430 12.19 22.79 27.96
C ASP A 430 13.22 22.49 26.88
N ALA A 431 12.79 21.88 25.77
CA ALA A 431 13.66 21.54 24.64
C ALA A 431 14.17 22.78 23.90
N ILE A 432 13.35 23.83 23.80
CA ILE A 432 13.67 25.09 23.10
C ILE A 432 14.92 25.74 23.69
N GLU A 433 15.17 25.64 25.00
CA GLU A 433 16.36 26.24 25.64
C GLU A 433 17.69 25.64 25.15
N PHE A 434 17.66 24.43 24.57
CA PHE A 434 18.84 23.71 24.12
C PHE A 434 18.97 23.65 22.60
N VAL A 435 18.06 24.31 21.86
CA VAL A 435 18.04 24.22 20.39
C VAL A 435 19.30 24.82 19.81
N GLN A 436 19.88 24.07 18.88
CA GLN A 436 21.04 24.49 18.11
C GLN A 436 20.97 23.85 16.74
N PRO A 437 21.62 24.45 15.73
CA PRO A 437 21.91 23.76 14.49
C PRO A 437 22.76 22.52 14.75
N VAL A 438 22.72 21.58 13.81
CA VAL A 438 23.64 20.45 13.77
C VAL A 438 25.10 20.95 13.72
N GLY A 439 26.01 20.22 14.38
CA GLY A 439 27.45 20.50 14.30
C GLY A 439 27.97 20.44 12.85
N ASP A 440 28.92 21.31 12.52
CA ASP A 440 29.42 21.42 11.14
C ASP A 440 30.12 20.14 10.65
N ASP A 441 30.88 19.48 11.52
CA ASP A 441 31.54 18.21 11.20
C ASP A 441 30.53 17.08 11.00
N GLU A 442 29.48 17.01 11.84
CA GLU A 442 28.39 16.03 11.71
C GLU A 442 27.64 16.22 10.39
N ARG A 443 27.33 17.47 10.05
CA ARG A 443 26.68 17.82 8.78
C ARG A 443 27.55 17.46 7.58
N ALA A 444 28.84 17.82 7.62
CA ALA A 444 29.78 17.52 6.55
C ALA A 444 29.95 16.01 6.37
N ALA A 445 30.05 15.25 7.46
CA ALA A 445 30.11 13.80 7.44
C ALA A 445 28.84 13.17 6.86
N ALA A 446 27.65 13.67 7.21
CA ALA A 446 26.39 13.17 6.68
C ALA A 446 26.25 13.42 5.16
N ILE A 447 26.61 14.62 4.69
CA ILE A 447 26.64 14.94 3.25
C ILE A 447 27.71 14.11 2.54
N GLY A 448 28.89 13.95 3.14
CA GLY A 448 29.96 13.08 2.65
C GLY A 448 29.49 11.63 2.46
N GLY A 449 28.83 11.06 3.47
CA GLY A 449 28.26 9.71 3.38
C GLY A 449 27.22 9.58 2.27
N ALA A 450 26.43 10.63 1.99
CA ALA A 450 25.53 10.62 0.85
C ALA A 450 26.28 10.66 -0.50
N ARG A 451 27.37 11.43 -0.60
CA ARG A 451 28.28 11.47 -1.75
C ARG A 451 28.97 10.14 -2.01
N ASP A 452 29.18 9.30 -0.99
CA ASP A 452 29.68 7.94 -1.19
C ASP A 452 28.79 7.11 -2.13
N ASN A 453 27.48 7.41 -2.27
CA ASN A 453 26.66 6.75 -3.29
C ASN A 453 27.16 7.04 -4.71
N VAL A 454 27.66 8.24 -4.99
CA VAL A 454 28.24 8.64 -6.28
C VAL A 454 29.50 7.81 -6.54
N ASP A 455 30.37 7.71 -5.54
CA ASP A 455 31.66 7.03 -5.65
C ASP A 455 31.50 5.50 -5.74
N GLN A 456 30.60 4.92 -4.92
CA GLN A 456 30.29 3.48 -4.98
C GLN A 456 29.64 3.12 -6.33
N PHE A 457 28.78 4.00 -6.86
CA PHE A 457 28.21 3.82 -8.18
C PHE A 457 29.29 3.84 -9.27
N ALA A 458 30.15 4.86 -9.30
CA ALA A 458 31.27 4.95 -10.24
C ALA A 458 32.15 3.70 -10.16
N ALA A 459 32.57 3.31 -8.95
CA ALA A 459 33.42 2.14 -8.72
C ALA A 459 32.77 0.83 -9.20
N ALA A 460 31.45 0.70 -9.00
CA ALA A 460 30.70 -0.46 -9.45
C ALA A 460 30.60 -0.49 -10.97
N PHE A 461 30.32 0.63 -11.65
CA PHE A 461 29.93 0.64 -13.08
C PHE A 461 31.05 1.04 -14.06
N ASP A 462 32.11 1.72 -13.64
CA ASP A 462 33.26 2.09 -14.49
C ASP A 462 34.25 0.94 -14.71
N ARG A 463 34.21 -0.10 -13.86
CA ARG A 463 35.00 -1.32 -14.09
C ARG A 463 34.50 -2.02 -15.35
N ARG A 464 35.35 -2.10 -16.38
CA ARG A 464 35.17 -3.03 -17.52
C ARG A 464 34.76 -4.39 -16.96
N PRO A 465 33.71 -5.05 -17.50
CA PRO A 465 33.18 -6.26 -16.91
C PRO A 465 34.27 -7.34 -16.84
N ALA A 466 34.72 -7.65 -15.63
CA ALA A 466 35.49 -8.84 -15.36
C ALA A 466 34.48 -9.99 -15.20
N VAL A 467 34.60 -10.96 -16.11
CA VAL A 467 33.99 -12.30 -16.05
C VAL A 467 32.47 -12.32 -16.27
N ALA A 468 32.09 -12.68 -17.50
CA ALA A 468 30.81 -13.32 -17.76
C ALA A 468 30.74 -14.58 -16.89
N VAL A 469 29.82 -14.62 -15.94
CA VAL A 469 29.41 -15.87 -15.32
C VAL A 469 28.81 -16.70 -16.43
N GLU A 470 29.49 -17.79 -16.81
CA GLU A 470 28.96 -18.76 -17.77
C GLU A 470 27.60 -19.25 -17.27
N MET A 471 26.56 -18.93 -18.03
CA MET A 471 25.29 -19.61 -17.89
C MET A 471 25.49 -21.07 -18.31
N PRO A 472 25.00 -22.06 -17.54
CA PRO A 472 24.95 -23.43 -18.05
C PRO A 472 23.99 -23.46 -19.24
N ALA A 473 24.54 -23.69 -20.43
CA ALA A 473 23.77 -23.84 -21.66
C ALA A 473 22.90 -25.09 -21.58
N ILE A 474 21.58 -24.93 -21.69
CA ILE A 474 20.66 -26.02 -21.98
C ILE A 474 20.59 -26.15 -23.50
N ASP A 475 21.12 -27.25 -24.03
CA ASP A 475 21.14 -27.56 -25.46
C ASP A 475 19.72 -27.91 -25.95
N LEU A 476 19.03 -26.94 -26.55
CA LEU A 476 17.78 -27.15 -27.27
C LEU A 476 18.04 -27.05 -28.76
N LYS A 477 18.13 -28.20 -29.43
CA LYS A 477 18.18 -28.28 -30.90
C LYS A 477 16.91 -27.69 -31.52
N PRO A 478 17.01 -26.78 -32.51
CA PRO A 478 15.84 -26.19 -33.16
C PRO A 478 15.18 -27.16 -34.14
N ALA A 479 13.84 -27.21 -34.11
CA ALA A 479 13.02 -27.88 -35.11
C ALA A 479 12.77 -26.97 -36.34
N PRO A 480 12.55 -27.54 -37.54
CA PRO A 480 12.58 -26.79 -38.80
C PRO A 480 11.31 -25.95 -39.05
N ALA A 481 11.52 -24.83 -39.74
CA ALA A 481 10.55 -23.77 -40.02
C ALA A 481 9.37 -24.20 -40.91
N VAL A 482 8.15 -23.78 -40.55
CA VAL A 482 6.95 -23.87 -41.38
C VAL A 482 6.54 -22.47 -41.85
N LYS A 483 6.30 -22.36 -43.17
CA LYS A 483 5.94 -21.13 -43.91
C LYS A 483 4.58 -20.56 -43.50
N ALA A 484 4.50 -19.24 -43.38
CA ALA A 484 3.28 -18.46 -43.18
C ALA A 484 2.45 -18.32 -44.47
N PRO A 485 1.11 -18.34 -44.41
CA PRO A 485 0.25 -17.87 -45.50
C PRO A 485 -0.21 -16.41 -45.30
N ALA A 486 -0.45 -15.78 -46.45
CA ALA A 486 -0.58 -14.35 -46.69
C ALA A 486 -1.89 -13.71 -46.18
N ALA A 487 -1.79 -12.41 -45.87
CA ALA A 487 -2.87 -11.52 -45.49
C ALA A 487 -3.84 -11.21 -46.65
N LYS A 488 -5.15 -11.15 -46.33
CA LYS A 488 -6.17 -10.54 -47.19
C LYS A 488 -6.78 -9.33 -46.47
N ALA A 489 -6.74 -8.20 -47.15
CA ALA A 489 -7.39 -6.95 -46.77
C ALA A 489 -8.90 -7.04 -46.93
N VAL A 490 -9.66 -6.42 -46.04
CA VAL A 490 -11.11 -6.20 -46.16
C VAL A 490 -11.38 -4.71 -46.06
N ALA A 491 -12.19 -4.24 -47.00
CA ALA A 491 -12.57 -2.84 -47.22
C ALA A 491 -13.66 -2.39 -46.22
N PHE A 492 -13.64 -1.09 -45.94
CA PHE A 492 -14.70 -0.37 -45.22
C PHE A 492 -15.82 0.01 -46.18
N ASP A 493 -17.07 -0.22 -45.78
CA ASP A 493 -18.24 0.43 -46.37
C ASP A 493 -18.96 1.27 -45.32
N ALA A 494 -19.46 2.41 -45.78
CA ALA A 494 -20.14 3.44 -45.03
C ALA A 494 -21.65 3.39 -45.26
N ALA A 495 -22.35 4.11 -44.37
CA ALA A 495 -23.74 4.56 -44.40
C ALA A 495 -24.75 3.73 -43.60
N ASP A 496 -25.29 4.36 -42.55
CA ASP A 496 -26.75 4.58 -42.48
C ASP A 496 -27.10 5.83 -41.65
N THR A 497 -28.11 6.54 -42.13
CA THR A 497 -28.61 7.85 -41.64
C THR A 497 -29.82 7.61 -40.70
N PRO A 498 -30.05 8.45 -39.65
CA PRO A 498 -30.98 8.12 -38.56
C PRO A 498 -32.45 8.49 -38.86
N PRO A 499 -33.44 7.82 -38.24
CA PRO A 499 -34.83 8.26 -38.29
C PRO A 499 -35.16 9.32 -37.23
N ALA A 500 -36.11 10.17 -37.61
CA ALA A 500 -36.48 11.42 -36.97
C ALA A 500 -37.44 11.30 -35.76
N ALA A 501 -37.30 12.33 -34.93
CA ALA A 501 -38.06 12.84 -33.79
C ALA A 501 -39.53 12.40 -33.55
N ALA A 502 -39.80 12.10 -32.28
CA ALA A 502 -41.08 12.32 -31.61
C ALA A 502 -40.84 13.21 -30.36
N GLU A 503 -41.59 14.32 -30.25
CA GLU A 503 -41.58 15.26 -29.10
C GLU A 503 -42.57 14.81 -27.97
N PRO A 504 -42.63 15.51 -26.81
CA PRO A 504 -41.56 15.69 -25.84
C PRO A 504 -42.05 15.33 -24.42
N ALA A 505 -41.18 14.78 -23.55
CA ALA A 505 -41.48 14.73 -22.13
C ALA A 505 -40.23 14.90 -21.25
N LYS A 506 -40.16 16.09 -20.63
CA LYS A 506 -39.62 16.40 -19.29
C LYS A 506 -38.15 16.12 -18.95
N ASN A 507 -37.29 15.79 -19.90
CA ASN A 507 -35.85 15.74 -19.65
C ASN A 507 -35.13 16.87 -20.40
N GLN A 508 -34.37 17.69 -19.66
CA GLN A 508 -33.53 18.73 -20.24
C GLN A 508 -32.12 18.15 -20.39
N GLU A 509 -31.75 17.85 -21.63
CA GLU A 509 -30.43 17.33 -21.97
C GLU A 509 -29.46 18.51 -22.12
N ILE A 510 -28.39 18.53 -21.33
CA ILE A 510 -27.33 19.55 -21.41
C ILE A 510 -26.10 18.85 -21.98
N VAL A 511 -25.81 19.15 -23.23
CA VAL A 511 -24.63 18.64 -23.94
C VAL A 511 -23.46 19.59 -23.67
N LEU A 512 -22.41 19.06 -23.04
CA LEU A 512 -21.12 19.72 -22.85
C LEU A 512 -20.10 19.16 -23.86
N PRO A 513 -18.96 19.83 -24.10
CA PRO A 513 -18.04 19.50 -25.21
C PRO A 513 -17.63 18.02 -25.31
N ASP A 514 -17.62 17.29 -24.19
CA ASP A 514 -17.25 15.86 -24.14
C ASP A 514 -18.28 14.97 -23.37
N HIS A 515 -19.48 15.48 -23.02
CA HIS A 515 -20.40 14.79 -22.08
C HIS A 515 -21.89 15.05 -22.36
N VAL A 516 -22.78 14.13 -21.93
CA VAL A 516 -24.24 14.30 -21.92
C VAL A 516 -24.77 14.24 -20.48
N VAL A 517 -25.37 15.34 -20.00
CA VAL A 517 -26.05 15.39 -18.70
C VAL A 517 -27.55 15.42 -18.93
N VAL A 518 -28.27 14.42 -18.38
CA VAL A 518 -29.72 14.34 -18.50
C VAL A 518 -30.36 14.80 -17.19
N ARG A 519 -31.03 15.95 -17.21
CA ARG A 519 -31.80 16.45 -16.07
C ARG A 519 -33.25 16.02 -16.20
N THR A 520 -33.70 15.14 -15.30
CA THR A 520 -35.12 14.82 -15.14
C THR A 520 -35.77 15.78 -14.13
N SER A 521 -37.09 15.74 -13.93
CA SER A 521 -37.76 16.61 -12.95
C SER A 521 -37.34 16.35 -11.49
N ASP A 522 -36.81 15.16 -11.19
CA ASP A 522 -36.64 14.67 -9.81
C ASP A 522 -35.21 14.18 -9.52
N SER A 523 -34.33 14.10 -10.52
CA SER A 523 -32.95 13.61 -10.40
C SER A 523 -32.04 14.08 -11.54
N ILE A 524 -30.72 14.15 -11.28
CA ILE A 524 -29.69 14.40 -12.29
C ILE A 524 -29.00 13.07 -12.60
N GLN A 525 -29.01 12.68 -13.88
CA GLN A 525 -28.35 11.47 -14.36
C GLN A 525 -27.13 11.85 -15.21
N LEU A 526 -25.98 11.27 -14.88
CA LEU A 526 -24.73 11.43 -15.62
C LEU A 526 -24.49 10.17 -16.45
N ALA A 527 -24.47 10.31 -17.77
CA ALA A 527 -24.10 9.25 -18.69
C ALA A 527 -22.74 9.59 -19.33
N VAL A 528 -21.77 8.68 -19.20
CA VAL A 528 -20.46 8.78 -19.85
C VAL A 528 -20.50 7.88 -21.08
N PRO A 529 -20.15 8.37 -22.29
CA PRO A 529 -20.09 7.52 -23.47
C PRO A 529 -18.91 6.55 -23.33
N VAL A 530 -19.20 5.26 -23.40
CA VAL A 530 -18.20 4.19 -23.47
C VAL A 530 -18.02 3.84 -24.95
N ASP A 531 -17.18 4.59 -25.65
CA ASP A 531 -16.64 4.11 -26.93
C ASP A 531 -15.13 3.92 -26.83
N GLY A 532 -14.72 2.72 -27.25
CA GLY A 532 -13.44 2.11 -26.92
C GLY A 532 -12.22 2.90 -27.38
N ALA A 533 -11.40 3.31 -26.42
CA ALA A 533 -9.97 3.51 -26.60
C ALA A 533 -9.26 3.30 -25.24
N GLU A 534 -8.29 2.38 -25.27
CA GLU A 534 -7.16 2.18 -24.35
C GLU A 534 -7.35 2.45 -22.85
N VAL A 535 -7.46 1.34 -22.11
CA VAL A 535 -7.41 1.20 -20.64
C VAL A 535 -6.14 1.82 -20.02
N GLU A 536 -5.10 2.12 -20.80
CA GLU A 536 -3.83 2.69 -20.33
C GLU A 536 -3.85 4.21 -20.15
N LEU A 537 -4.76 4.97 -20.79
CA LEU A 537 -4.95 6.39 -20.45
C LEU A 537 -5.75 6.58 -19.16
N GLN A 538 -6.43 5.54 -18.68
CA GLN A 538 -7.44 5.64 -17.63
C GLN A 538 -6.88 5.95 -16.23
N GLU A 539 -5.62 5.69 -15.90
CA GLU A 539 -5.09 6.04 -14.56
C GLU A 539 -4.67 7.51 -14.44
N ILE A 540 -4.11 8.07 -15.52
CA ILE A 540 -3.72 9.50 -15.58
C ILE A 540 -4.97 10.35 -15.83
N GLU A 541 -5.89 9.87 -16.68
CA GLU A 541 -7.19 10.49 -16.86
C GLU A 541 -8.10 10.33 -15.64
N ALA A 542 -8.10 9.20 -14.90
CA ALA A 542 -8.89 9.06 -13.66
C ALA A 542 -8.55 10.12 -12.60
N ARG A 543 -7.29 10.58 -12.53
CA ARG A 543 -6.87 11.68 -11.63
C ARG A 543 -7.33 13.05 -12.14
N ARG A 544 -7.34 13.28 -13.46
CA ARG A 544 -7.97 14.47 -14.09
C ARG A 544 -9.50 14.45 -14.00
N TRP A 545 -10.11 13.28 -14.13
CA TRP A 545 -11.54 12.99 -14.03
C TRP A 545 -12.02 13.23 -12.61
N ARG A 546 -11.27 12.80 -11.57
CA ARG A 546 -11.58 13.11 -10.16
C ARG A 546 -11.74 14.62 -9.96
N ASN A 547 -10.77 15.43 -10.38
CA ASN A 547 -10.81 16.87 -10.14
C ASN A 547 -11.82 17.60 -11.04
N SER A 548 -12.02 17.16 -12.29
CA SER A 548 -12.96 17.77 -13.24
C SER A 548 -14.42 17.40 -12.93
N THR A 549 -14.69 16.15 -12.54
CA THR A 549 -16.02 15.67 -12.12
C THR A 549 -16.42 16.27 -10.78
N LEU A 550 -15.50 16.41 -9.81
CA LEU A 550 -15.79 17.13 -8.55
C LEU A 550 -16.03 18.63 -8.79
N ALA A 551 -15.28 19.27 -9.70
CA ALA A 551 -15.48 20.67 -10.05
C ALA A 551 -16.76 20.94 -10.85
N CYS A 552 -17.19 20.00 -11.71
CA CYS A 552 -18.47 20.05 -12.41
C CYS A 552 -19.64 19.75 -11.45
N ALA A 553 -19.54 18.71 -10.62
CA ALA A 553 -20.56 18.35 -9.64
C ALA A 553 -20.82 19.49 -8.63
N ALA A 554 -19.76 20.15 -8.15
CA ALA A 554 -19.87 21.32 -7.26
C ALA A 554 -20.56 22.54 -7.89
N LYS A 555 -20.62 22.64 -9.23
CA LYS A 555 -21.28 23.74 -9.95
C LYS A 555 -22.75 23.48 -10.26
N VAL A 556 -23.19 22.22 -10.23
CA VAL A 556 -24.50 21.82 -10.76
C VAL A 556 -25.40 21.23 -9.67
N LEU A 557 -24.84 20.57 -8.65
CA LEU A 557 -25.59 20.00 -7.53
C LEU A 557 -26.06 21.10 -6.56
N LYS A 558 -27.34 21.05 -6.21
CA LYS A 558 -27.95 21.91 -5.19
C LYS A 558 -28.33 21.10 -3.96
N PRO A 559 -28.51 21.75 -2.80
CA PRO A 559 -28.94 21.05 -1.62
C PRO A 559 -30.28 20.30 -1.81
N GLY A 560 -30.30 19.00 -1.53
CA GLY A 560 -31.47 18.12 -1.69
C GLY A 560 -31.58 17.34 -3.01
N ASP A 561 -30.65 17.50 -3.95
CA ASP A 561 -30.66 16.75 -5.21
C ASP A 561 -30.35 15.25 -5.01
N LYS A 562 -31.13 14.36 -5.65
CA LYS A 562 -30.90 12.91 -5.64
C LYS A 562 -30.00 12.48 -6.80
N VAL A 563 -28.91 11.78 -6.46
CA VAL A 563 -27.95 11.19 -7.40
C VAL A 563 -28.15 9.67 -7.40
N VAL A 564 -28.34 9.07 -8.58
CA VAL A 564 -28.54 7.62 -8.75
C VAL A 564 -27.37 7.05 -9.55
N ASP A 565 -26.76 5.99 -9.02
CA ASP A 565 -25.61 5.30 -9.59
C ASP A 565 -26.04 4.31 -10.70
N LEU A 566 -25.24 4.22 -11.77
CA LEU A 566 -25.49 3.30 -12.89
C LEU A 566 -24.31 2.33 -13.15
N ASP A 567 -23.20 2.37 -12.38
CA ASP A 567 -22.07 1.47 -12.64
C ASP A 567 -21.36 0.96 -11.35
N PRO A 568 -21.18 -0.36 -11.16
CA PRO A 568 -20.46 -0.94 -10.01
C PRO A 568 -18.98 -0.51 -9.86
N GLY A 569 -18.37 0.13 -10.88
CA GLY A 569 -17.06 0.77 -10.75
C GLY A 569 -17.01 2.02 -9.87
N PHE A 570 -18.17 2.59 -9.51
CA PHE A 570 -18.27 3.88 -8.81
C PHE A 570 -17.99 3.80 -7.29
N LEU A 571 -17.88 2.60 -6.71
CA LEU A 571 -17.55 2.37 -5.30
C LEU A 571 -16.22 2.99 -4.86
N TYR A 572 -15.29 3.21 -5.80
CA TYR A 572 -14.01 3.87 -5.52
C TYR A 572 -14.16 5.38 -5.23
N PHE A 573 -15.27 6.01 -5.64
CA PHE A 573 -15.50 7.45 -5.53
C PHE A 573 -16.47 7.83 -4.40
N ALA A 574 -17.13 6.87 -3.76
CA ALA A 574 -18.11 7.11 -2.70
C ALA A 574 -17.51 7.82 -1.46
N SER A 575 -16.25 7.51 -1.09
CA SER A 575 -15.58 8.21 0.02
C SER A 575 -15.18 9.64 -0.34
N ALA A 576 -14.82 9.90 -1.61
CA ALA A 576 -14.48 11.23 -2.11
C ALA A 576 -15.71 12.16 -2.23
N PHE A 577 -16.89 11.59 -2.52
CA PHE A 577 -18.15 12.33 -2.51
C PHE A 577 -18.64 12.65 -1.09
N GLY A 578 -18.26 11.86 -0.08
CA GLY A 578 -18.64 12.09 1.32
C GLY A 578 -18.33 13.51 1.83
N SER A 579 -17.26 14.15 1.33
CA SER A 579 -16.92 15.53 1.71
C SER A 579 -17.77 16.60 1.01
N LEU A 580 -18.30 16.31 -0.19
CA LEU A 580 -19.25 17.16 -0.93
C LEU A 580 -20.70 16.99 -0.42
N VAL A 581 -21.05 15.77 0.00
CA VAL A 581 -22.36 15.38 0.54
C VAL A 581 -22.66 16.10 1.87
N SER A 582 -21.64 16.43 2.67
CA SER A 582 -21.82 17.18 3.92
C SER A 582 -22.31 18.63 3.73
N LYS A 583 -22.15 19.21 2.53
CA LYS A 583 -22.60 20.58 2.23
C LYS A 583 -23.96 20.69 1.53
N ALA A 584 -24.54 19.58 1.06
CA ALA A 584 -25.75 19.61 0.21
C ALA A 584 -26.98 18.86 0.80
N GLY A 585 -26.91 18.26 1.98
CA GLY A 585 -28.05 17.51 2.52
C GLY A 585 -28.21 16.15 1.82
N SER A 586 -28.70 15.18 2.59
CA SER A 586 -28.64 13.74 2.38
C SER A 586 -28.82 13.25 0.93
N VAL A 587 -27.91 12.38 0.47
CA VAL A 587 -28.08 11.54 -0.72
C VAL A 587 -28.50 10.14 -0.26
N SER A 588 -29.66 9.64 -0.73
CA SER A 588 -30.06 8.25 -0.52
C SER A 588 -29.55 7.38 -1.67
N VAL A 589 -28.61 6.48 -1.38
CA VAL A 589 -28.16 5.44 -2.32
C VAL A 589 -29.14 4.26 -2.21
N ALA A 590 -30.02 4.10 -3.18
CA ALA A 590 -30.95 2.98 -3.23
C ALA A 590 -30.30 1.78 -3.94
N TYR A 591 -30.05 0.69 -3.20
CA TYR A 591 -29.74 -0.62 -3.78
C TYR A 591 -31.03 -1.22 -4.34
N GLU A 592 -31.06 -1.52 -5.64
CA GLU A 592 -32.13 -2.36 -6.18
C GLU A 592 -31.90 -3.81 -5.72
N LYS A 593 -32.87 -4.33 -4.97
CA LYS A 593 -32.86 -5.64 -4.29
C LYS A 593 -32.34 -6.78 -5.18
N SER A 594 -31.16 -7.32 -4.87
CA SER A 594 -30.87 -8.71 -5.20
C SER A 594 -31.79 -9.61 -4.37
N LYS A 595 -32.54 -10.51 -5.03
CA LYS A 595 -33.48 -11.48 -4.43
C LYS A 595 -32.75 -12.54 -3.55
N GLY A 596 -32.23 -12.14 -2.40
CA GLY A 596 -31.78 -13.02 -1.33
C GLY A 596 -32.57 -12.71 -0.06
N GLU A 597 -33.20 -13.71 0.54
CA GLU A 597 -33.97 -13.56 1.78
C GLU A 597 -33.08 -13.08 2.95
N PRO A 598 -33.60 -12.28 3.90
CA PRO A 598 -32.83 -11.82 5.05
C PRO A 598 -32.45 -12.98 5.97
N ILE A 599 -31.17 -13.08 6.30
CA ILE A 599 -30.56 -14.05 7.23
C ILE A 599 -31.32 -14.17 8.57
N LEU A 600 -31.99 -13.09 9.01
CA LEU A 600 -32.84 -13.07 10.20
C LEU A 600 -34.02 -14.06 10.13
N GLN A 601 -34.59 -14.31 8.94
CA GLN A 601 -35.68 -15.28 8.74
C GLN A 601 -35.18 -16.73 8.76
N GLN A 602 -33.98 -17.01 8.23
CA GLN A 602 -33.34 -18.32 8.39
C GLN A 602 -33.01 -18.61 9.86
N TYR A 603 -32.66 -17.57 10.63
CA TYR A 603 -32.38 -17.64 12.06
C TYR A 603 -33.64 -17.88 12.90
N GLN A 604 -34.76 -17.23 12.55
CA GLN A 604 -36.06 -17.46 13.19
C GLN A 604 -36.65 -18.83 12.84
N ALA A 605 -36.40 -19.35 11.64
CA ALA A 605 -36.83 -20.70 11.22
C ALA A 605 -36.13 -21.83 12.00
N LEU A 606 -34.85 -21.64 12.38
CA LEU A 606 -34.10 -22.59 13.22
C LEU A 606 -34.62 -22.66 14.66
N ASN A 607 -35.29 -21.62 15.15
CA ASN A 607 -35.91 -21.57 16.49
C ASN A 607 -37.29 -22.26 16.57
N GLY A 608 -37.78 -22.86 15.47
CA GLY A 608 -39.13 -23.44 15.41
C GLY A 608 -39.22 -24.94 15.17
N GLN A 609 -38.11 -25.65 14.90
CA GLN A 609 -38.16 -27.06 14.52
C GLN A 609 -36.99 -27.87 15.09
N GLY A 610 -37.13 -28.30 16.35
CA GLY A 610 -36.24 -29.28 16.99
C GLY A 610 -36.54 -29.44 18.48
N ASP A 611 -36.40 -30.65 19.02
CA ASP A 611 -36.70 -31.00 20.42
C ASP A 611 -35.64 -30.51 21.44
N GLY A 612 -34.91 -29.43 21.14
CA GLY A 612 -33.92 -28.84 22.04
C GLY A 612 -33.76 -27.34 21.83
N PRO A 613 -33.42 -26.56 22.88
CA PRO A 613 -33.20 -25.11 22.73
C PRO A 613 -31.98 -24.87 21.84
N ALA A 614 -32.17 -24.18 20.71
CA ALA A 614 -31.07 -23.82 19.81
C ALA A 614 -30.09 -22.81 20.42
N ILE A 615 -30.47 -22.18 21.54
CA ILE A 615 -29.69 -21.17 22.27
C ILE A 615 -29.86 -21.42 23.77
N GLU A 616 -28.76 -21.71 24.47
CA GLU A 616 -28.74 -21.72 25.93
C GLU A 616 -28.05 -20.44 26.43
N LEU A 617 -28.75 -19.69 27.30
CA LEU A 617 -28.26 -18.45 27.92
C LEU A 617 -27.61 -18.82 29.24
N CYS A 618 -26.28 -18.64 29.35
CA CYS A 618 -25.56 -18.92 30.59
C CYS A 618 -24.92 -17.65 31.15
N ASP A 619 -25.26 -17.33 32.39
CA ASP A 619 -24.55 -16.34 33.19
C ASP A 619 -23.29 -17.00 33.79
N ALA A 620 -22.14 -16.37 33.61
CA ALA A 620 -20.82 -16.94 33.91
C ALA A 620 -20.46 -16.90 35.42
N GLY A 621 -21.32 -17.48 36.26
CA GLY A 621 -21.12 -17.62 37.70
C GLY A 621 -20.68 -19.02 38.14
N ASP A 622 -20.95 -20.07 37.36
CA ASP A 622 -20.59 -21.46 37.67
C ASP A 622 -19.99 -22.16 36.44
N ALA A 623 -18.69 -22.47 36.51
CA ALA A 623 -17.91 -23.03 35.42
C ALA A 623 -18.35 -24.45 34.99
N THR A 624 -18.99 -25.21 35.88
CA THR A 624 -19.41 -26.59 35.58
C THR A 624 -20.70 -26.61 34.76
N LEU A 625 -21.63 -25.70 35.08
CA LEU A 625 -22.85 -25.46 34.29
C LEU A 625 -22.51 -24.87 32.92
N LEU A 626 -21.55 -23.95 32.87
CA LEU A 626 -21.10 -23.31 31.62
C LEU A 626 -20.48 -24.32 30.64
N SER A 627 -19.62 -25.22 31.14
CA SER A 627 -19.00 -26.24 30.31
C SER A 627 -20.03 -27.20 29.73
N LYS A 628 -21.03 -27.60 30.53
CA LYS A 628 -22.08 -28.51 30.09
C LYS A 628 -22.98 -27.87 29.01
N ALA A 629 -23.39 -26.62 29.21
CA ALA A 629 -24.15 -25.86 28.21
C ALA A 629 -23.38 -25.66 26.90
N CYS A 630 -22.06 -25.49 26.97
CA CYS A 630 -21.22 -25.38 25.77
C CYS A 630 -21.04 -26.69 25.00
N ASP A 631 -21.14 -27.84 25.67
CA ASP A 631 -21.01 -29.17 25.05
C ASP A 631 -22.33 -29.65 24.43
N ASP A 632 -23.47 -29.24 25.00
CA ASP A 632 -24.81 -29.68 24.56
C ASP A 632 -25.45 -28.75 23.50
N ALA A 633 -24.98 -27.51 23.33
CA ALA A 633 -25.59 -26.51 22.43
C ALA A 633 -24.89 -26.31 21.08
N THR A 634 -25.68 -26.17 20.01
CA THR A 634 -25.18 -25.90 18.64
C THR A 634 -24.70 -24.45 18.46
N LEU A 635 -25.13 -23.54 19.34
CA LEU A 635 -24.75 -22.13 19.39
C LEU A 635 -24.80 -21.65 20.86
N VAL A 636 -23.73 -21.02 21.33
CA VAL A 636 -23.63 -20.56 22.74
C VAL A 636 -23.62 -19.03 22.80
N ARG A 637 -24.48 -18.44 23.63
CA ARG A 637 -24.49 -17.01 23.94
C ARG A 637 -23.92 -16.76 25.33
N LEU A 638 -22.75 -16.14 25.39
CA LEU A 638 -22.01 -15.85 26.62
C LEU A 638 -22.18 -14.38 27.01
N ARG A 639 -22.73 -14.13 28.20
CA ARG A 639 -22.82 -12.79 28.78
C ARG A 639 -21.71 -12.60 29.82
N LEU A 640 -20.74 -11.74 29.52
CA LEU A 640 -19.65 -11.41 30.43
C LEU A 640 -20.06 -10.21 31.28
N SER A 641 -20.48 -10.45 32.52
CA SER A 641 -20.79 -9.40 33.49
C SER A 641 -19.89 -9.50 34.73
N GLY A 642 -19.55 -8.36 35.32
CA GLY A 642 -18.89 -8.28 36.64
C GLY A 642 -17.48 -8.87 36.73
N GLN A 643 -17.16 -9.46 37.90
CA GLN A 643 -15.81 -9.93 38.26
C GLN A 643 -15.33 -11.10 37.38
N SER A 644 -16.25 -11.85 36.76
CA SER A 644 -15.97 -12.99 35.89
C SER A 644 -15.24 -12.61 34.59
N ALA A 645 -15.37 -11.35 34.15
CA ALA A 645 -14.60 -10.82 33.02
C ALA A 645 -13.10 -10.63 33.34
N LYS A 646 -12.70 -10.77 34.61
CA LYS A 646 -11.31 -10.55 35.07
C LYS A 646 -10.51 -11.83 35.29
N ASP A 647 -11.16 -13.00 35.42
CA ASP A 647 -10.45 -14.23 35.78
C ASP A 647 -10.06 -15.10 34.57
N ARG A 648 -8.74 -15.22 34.37
CA ARG A 648 -8.08 -15.65 33.12
C ARG A 648 -8.34 -17.11 32.75
N ALA A 649 -8.51 -18.00 33.73
CA ALA A 649 -8.58 -19.44 33.49
C ALA A 649 -9.96 -19.91 33.01
N ASP A 650 -11.03 -19.18 33.36
CA ASP A 650 -12.40 -19.63 33.12
C ASP A 650 -12.95 -19.08 31.79
N CYS A 651 -12.55 -17.86 31.39
CA CYS A 651 -12.80 -17.36 30.02
C CYS A 651 -12.07 -18.21 28.96
N ILE A 652 -10.83 -18.65 29.23
CA ILE A 652 -10.07 -19.52 28.32
C ILE A 652 -10.72 -20.90 28.20
N ARG A 653 -11.28 -21.45 29.29
CA ARG A 653 -12.01 -22.74 29.24
C ARG A 653 -13.33 -22.65 28.49
N ALA A 654 -14.07 -21.55 28.66
CA ALA A 654 -15.33 -21.32 27.94
C ALA A 654 -15.14 -21.17 26.42
N ILE A 655 -14.08 -20.50 25.99
CA ILE A 655 -13.80 -20.24 24.58
C ILE A 655 -13.15 -21.45 23.87
N ARG A 656 -12.49 -22.34 24.62
CA ARG A 656 -11.88 -23.58 24.10
C ARG A 656 -12.88 -24.73 23.88
N SER A 657 -14.18 -24.50 24.04
CA SER A 657 -15.21 -25.51 23.76
C SER A 657 -15.29 -25.84 22.25
N ARG A 658 -15.91 -26.98 21.93
CA ARG A 658 -16.01 -27.54 20.56
C ARG A 658 -17.09 -26.90 19.70
N SER A 659 -17.82 -25.90 20.20
CA SER A 659 -18.89 -25.26 19.45
C SER A 659 -18.34 -24.27 18.39
N PRO A 660 -18.81 -24.34 17.12
CA PRO A 660 -18.26 -23.53 16.02
C PRO A 660 -18.66 -22.05 16.06
N HIS A 661 -19.66 -21.68 16.89
CA HIS A 661 -20.24 -20.33 16.91
C HIS A 661 -20.49 -19.86 18.35
N VAL A 662 -19.86 -18.74 18.74
CA VAL A 662 -19.96 -18.14 20.07
C VAL A 662 -20.39 -16.68 19.94
N ILE A 663 -21.47 -16.29 20.62
CA ILE A 663 -21.94 -14.90 20.71
C ILE A 663 -21.46 -14.34 22.05
N LEU A 664 -20.67 -13.26 22.04
CA LEU A 664 -20.13 -12.61 23.22
C LEU A 664 -20.89 -11.31 23.49
N GLU A 665 -21.49 -11.22 24.66
CA GLU A 665 -22.24 -10.06 25.12
C GLU A 665 -21.52 -9.46 26.34
N ALA A 666 -20.94 -8.26 26.19
CA ALA A 666 -20.27 -7.54 27.28
C ALA A 666 -20.86 -6.12 27.39
N PRO A 667 -20.75 -5.48 28.57
CA PRO A 667 -21.44 -4.22 28.85
C PRO A 667 -20.90 -3.03 28.05
N ASP A 668 -19.66 -3.08 27.57
CA ASP A 668 -19.10 -2.08 26.65
C ASP A 668 -18.05 -2.69 25.70
N LEU A 669 -17.90 -2.06 24.53
CA LEU A 669 -16.99 -2.49 23.46
C LEU A 669 -15.50 -2.41 23.82
N PRO A 670 -15.01 -1.46 24.64
CA PRO A 670 -13.65 -1.49 25.18
C PRO A 670 -13.35 -2.73 26.02
N ALA A 671 -14.31 -3.24 26.81
CA ALA A 671 -14.15 -4.51 27.52
C ALA A 671 -14.08 -5.71 26.57
N VAL A 672 -14.88 -5.72 25.49
CA VAL A 672 -14.82 -6.75 24.43
C VAL A 672 -13.46 -6.71 23.72
N ARG A 673 -12.99 -5.52 23.35
CA ARG A 673 -11.72 -5.32 22.65
C ARG A 673 -10.52 -5.67 23.52
N ASN A 674 -10.50 -5.25 24.79
CA ASN A 674 -9.45 -5.62 25.73
C ASN A 674 -9.43 -7.13 26.00
N ALA A 675 -10.60 -7.80 26.06
CA ALA A 675 -10.68 -9.25 26.17
C ALA A 675 -10.14 -9.96 24.90
N ILE A 676 -10.39 -9.41 23.71
CA ILE A 676 -9.89 -9.93 22.44
C ILE A 676 -8.38 -9.71 22.28
N GLU A 677 -7.89 -8.49 22.55
CA GLU A 677 -6.49 -8.09 22.37
C GLU A 677 -5.56 -8.67 23.44
N ALA A 678 -5.98 -8.73 24.71
CA ALA A 678 -5.14 -9.26 25.78
C ALA A 678 -5.12 -10.81 25.84
N TYR A 679 -6.10 -11.51 25.25
CA TYR A 679 -6.27 -12.94 25.48
C TYR A 679 -6.52 -13.83 24.23
N LEU A 680 -6.83 -13.31 23.03
CA LEU A 680 -7.29 -14.13 21.88
C LEU A 680 -6.55 -13.94 20.55
N GLY A 681 -5.58 -13.02 20.48
CA GLY A 681 -4.97 -12.59 19.20
C GLY A 681 -4.17 -13.65 18.42
N SER A 682 -3.70 -14.74 19.04
CA SER A 682 -2.84 -15.73 18.36
C SER A 682 -3.46 -17.11 18.14
N GLU A 683 -4.45 -17.54 18.92
CA GLU A 683 -5.01 -18.91 18.81
C GLU A 683 -6.29 -19.00 17.96
N ILE A 684 -7.17 -17.98 17.94
CA ILE A 684 -8.46 -18.07 17.23
C ILE A 684 -8.35 -17.77 15.73
N ALA A 685 -7.44 -16.90 15.31
CA ALA A 685 -7.19 -16.61 13.89
C ALA A 685 -6.81 -17.88 13.09
N ARG A 686 -6.34 -18.92 13.79
CA ARG A 686 -5.93 -20.20 13.21
C ARG A 686 -7.09 -21.18 12.96
N GLU A 687 -8.27 -20.96 13.55
CA GLU A 687 -9.41 -21.92 13.52
C GLU A 687 -10.67 -21.40 12.80
N GLY A 688 -10.68 -20.17 12.28
CA GLY A 688 -11.78 -19.68 11.42
C GLY A 688 -13.12 -19.41 12.14
N ARG A 689 -13.09 -19.17 13.46
CA ARG A 689 -14.29 -18.90 14.27
C ARG A 689 -14.82 -17.46 14.05
N ARG A 690 -16.14 -17.28 14.24
CA ARG A 690 -16.87 -16.01 13.95
C ARG A 690 -17.40 -15.39 15.25
N ILE A 691 -17.35 -14.06 15.36
CA ILE A 691 -17.89 -13.29 16.49
C ILE A 691 -19.06 -12.43 15.98
N PHE A 692 -20.14 -12.41 16.75
CA PHE A 692 -21.33 -11.60 16.47
C PHE A 692 -21.53 -10.61 17.60
N THR A 693 -21.75 -9.34 17.26
CA THR A 693 -22.04 -8.24 18.20
C THR A 693 -23.41 -7.65 17.92
N PHE A 694 -24.10 -7.15 18.95
CA PHE A 694 -25.39 -6.49 18.80
C PHE A 694 -25.22 -4.99 18.51
N GLY A 695 -25.97 -4.48 17.53
CA GLY A 695 -26.28 -3.05 17.36
C GLY A 695 -27.75 -2.87 17.02
N ASP A 696 -28.44 -1.99 17.76
CA ASP A 696 -29.85 -1.52 17.84
C ASP A 696 -31.05 -2.34 17.32
N SER A 697 -30.90 -3.38 16.52
CA SER A 697 -31.92 -4.42 16.28
C SER A 697 -31.41 -5.60 15.45
N ASP A 698 -30.16 -5.56 14.97
CA ASP A 698 -29.62 -6.58 14.07
C ASP A 698 -28.33 -7.21 14.60
N LEU A 699 -28.19 -8.50 14.31
CA LEU A 699 -26.98 -9.27 14.58
C LEU A 699 -25.96 -8.93 13.49
N VAL A 700 -24.92 -8.17 13.83
CA VAL A 700 -23.87 -7.80 12.86
C VAL A 700 -22.74 -8.82 12.94
N GLU A 701 -22.56 -9.59 11.86
CA GLU A 701 -21.41 -10.48 11.68
C GLU A 701 -20.18 -9.63 11.35
N ARG A 702 -19.13 -9.69 12.18
CA ARG A 702 -17.88 -8.98 11.91
C ARG A 702 -16.69 -9.94 11.92
N PRO A 703 -15.86 -9.94 10.85
CA PRO A 703 -14.54 -10.56 10.91
C PRO A 703 -13.68 -9.88 11.99
N ILE A 704 -12.94 -10.68 12.76
CA ILE A 704 -12.11 -10.19 13.89
C ILE A 704 -11.11 -9.10 13.46
N TYR A 705 -10.61 -9.15 12.22
CA TYR A 705 -9.66 -8.17 11.71
C TYR A 705 -10.31 -6.80 11.42
N GLU A 706 -11.61 -6.73 11.14
CA GLU A 706 -12.31 -5.44 10.95
C GLU A 706 -12.47 -4.71 12.28
N ILE A 707 -12.71 -5.43 13.37
CA ILE A 707 -12.80 -4.84 14.71
C ILE A 707 -11.42 -4.32 15.17
N ALA A 708 -10.34 -5.01 14.80
CA ALA A 708 -8.97 -4.62 15.14
C ALA A 708 -8.44 -3.42 14.32
N GLN A 709 -9.13 -3.02 13.25
CA GLN A 709 -8.71 -1.94 12.34
C GLN A 709 -9.54 -0.66 12.44
N LEU A 710 -10.64 -0.66 13.18
CA LEU A 710 -11.44 0.55 13.42
C LEU A 710 -10.82 1.35 14.56
N ASP A 711 -10.59 2.65 14.33
CA ASP A 711 -10.16 3.55 15.40
C ASP A 711 -11.32 3.92 16.34
N GLU A 712 -10.96 4.34 17.55
CA GLU A 712 -11.88 4.63 18.66
C GLU A 712 -12.89 5.73 18.29
N THR A 713 -12.51 6.66 17.41
CA THR A 713 -13.33 7.81 16.99
C THR A 713 -14.37 7.41 15.93
N THR A 714 -14.02 6.56 14.97
CA THR A 714 -14.94 6.01 13.98
C THR A 714 -15.99 5.12 14.65
N LEU A 715 -15.60 4.42 15.72
CA LEU A 715 -16.51 3.64 16.55
C LEU A 715 -17.42 4.52 17.42
N LEU A 716 -16.88 5.59 18.03
CA LEU A 716 -17.66 6.54 18.84
C LEU A 716 -18.64 7.37 17.99
N LEU A 717 -18.26 7.81 16.79
CA LEU A 717 -19.13 8.53 15.86
C LEU A 717 -20.29 7.66 15.35
N GLN A 718 -20.03 6.37 15.10
CA GLN A 718 -21.07 5.41 14.73
C GLN A 718 -22.00 5.08 15.92
N LEU A 719 -21.52 5.25 17.17
CA LEU A 719 -22.30 5.08 18.42
C LEU A 719 -23.10 6.34 18.81
N GLU A 720 -22.59 7.54 18.52
CA GLU A 720 -23.35 8.80 18.71
C GLU A 720 -24.47 8.93 17.68
N GLU A 721 -24.28 8.45 16.45
CA GLU A 721 -25.36 8.34 15.45
C GLU A 721 -26.43 7.29 15.83
N SER A 722 -26.10 6.27 16.64
CA SER A 722 -27.08 5.26 17.13
C SER A 722 -27.85 5.69 18.39
N ASN A 723 -27.37 6.69 19.14
CA ASN A 723 -28.13 7.26 20.27
C ASN A 723 -29.09 8.40 19.85
N HIS A 724 -29.12 8.76 18.56
CA HIS A 724 -30.06 9.72 17.98
C HIS A 724 -30.90 9.06 16.87
N GLY A 725 -31.69 8.06 17.24
CA GLY A 725 -32.70 7.42 16.41
C GLY A 725 -33.54 6.43 17.18
#